data_AF-A0A951RGD3-F1
#
_entry.id   AF-A0A951RGD3-F1
#
_cell.length_a   1.000
_cell.length_b   1.000
_cell.length_c   1.000
_cell.angle_alpha   90.00
_cell.angle_beta   90.00
_cell.angle_gamma   90.00
#
_symmetry.space_group_name_H-M   'P 1'
#
loop_
_entity.id
_entity.type
_entity.pdbx_description
1 polymer ?
#
loop_
_entity_poly.entity_id
_entity_poly.type
_entity_poly.pdbx_seq_one_letter_code
_entity_poly.pdbx_strand_id
1 'polypeptide(L)'
;MKRHQNQPGKGVYEFHIAGRIRQKLQIEDTLFSTDGRVVFADFNAVRNLAFRLNKSRAPQQHVYPGEINAAGLLDEVYHLVLREYEKQLNPGVFRKAENLLSEKLGGEKYRLILLDFTLQFPPLDVYRGRMTATGWLSQQTGDRPNTSISLEELLMLSLANLNPATKKFRDLFDRNYIENQSALDELLALMESFFANELPFGPDQQDVISLLKAPFLAAPDDLNAQLDFVLNRWKAFLPEEFILQVLKGKDLMKEDLHLEGGEGEIPTFVPQYKGGAAEGAFIGKSGYDYTGDAARDYEENEAFTQDTHWMPRVVLMAKNTWVWLDQLSKEYQREIRRLDQIPDEELDQMASRNFNGLWLIGIWERSNASRRIKHIMGFTDAVSSAYSLYDYQIAQDLGGETAYQNLNERAKARGIRLASDMVPNHTGIYSKWVIENPDYFIQSRVPPFPAYRFSGENLSEHPDFEIRIDDGYYSKTDAAVVFQRVDRRTGDVRYIYHGNDGTNMPWNDTAQLDMIKQEVREAVIQMIMEVARRFSIIRFDAAMTLAKKHFARLWYPRPGTGGDIPSRADYAMTQAQFDALFPLEFWREVVDRMNEAMPETLLLAEAFWFMEGYFVRTLGMHRVYNSAFMHMLKNEENEKYRDLITNTLEFEPEILKRYVNFMSNPDEETAIRQFGTGDKYLGVCVLMSTLPGLPMFAHGQIEGYTEKYGMEYQRAYYNELPQQWLVEKHEKEIFPLLEKRYLFSDVEHFNFFDFMDDAGHLNENVMAYTNRQGHERALVLFNNKYEQASGRILHSAPKLRKDGQPGQTQSLSLGEALAISNDGRHYYIVREHISGLEFIKSGRDIHEHGLHWHLNGFEYRIFWQFREVLDENGVYARLHYNLAGQGVPSVEQARQELELEQVHAAFEPLFQPDVIDALATSLQDPEIPLRNDVSLQPLVARFAAFSAKVADHFGLTSSVEIATAGFFNNLQSVKAAFRFVKDHETVLADKTPARKTSVNESIPLPGNTIPIRESAMLIVAFYAKQALKNLTPGKEQEKVVQDGLMLRLPLQKVLRSTGRSQPEIDRDIDLLDLLLEAGFEVFDLREELISGALPKILKQPAPVPESKLKLAAELLSDEKVKRYIGANLYQETWFYSREQFEELLTWLFSAAIFDYFVEDRKGEDLLTDEEKALLLKADLKLLQMIRSLSENAVYKLNVLKNSIEDLANS
;
A
#
# COMPACT_ATOMS: atom_id res chain seq x y z
N MET A 1 -27.43 -41.86 -11.87
CA MET A 1 -28.77 -42.43 -12.12
C MET A 1 -28.74 -43.96 -11.99
N LYS A 2 -28.96 -44.50 -10.78
CA LYS A 2 -29.42 -45.90 -10.63
C LYS A 2 -30.92 -45.81 -10.37
N ARG A 3 -31.74 -46.37 -11.27
CA ARG A 3 -33.17 -46.56 -11.06
C ARG A 3 -33.33 -47.51 -9.85
N HIS A 4 -33.62 -46.96 -8.68
CA HIS A 4 -34.04 -47.77 -7.55
C HIS A 4 -35.47 -48.22 -7.80
N GLN A 5 -35.64 -49.53 -7.95
CA GLN A 5 -36.91 -50.21 -8.07
C GLN A 5 -37.76 -49.95 -6.83
N ASN A 6 -39.04 -49.65 -7.05
CA ASN A 6 -40.09 -49.55 -6.04
C ASN A 6 -40.01 -50.69 -5.02
N GLN A 7 -39.82 -50.37 -3.74
CA GLN A 7 -40.13 -51.30 -2.66
C GLN A 7 -41.67 -51.43 -2.56
N PRO A 8 -42.23 -52.66 -2.61
CA PRO A 8 -43.68 -52.85 -2.50
C PRO A 8 -44.10 -52.85 -1.03
N GLY A 9 -44.97 -51.92 -0.62
CA GLY A 9 -45.63 -52.01 0.70
C GLY A 9 -46.15 -50.74 1.39
N LYS A 10 -46.13 -49.55 0.79
CA LYS A 10 -46.58 -48.30 1.47
C LYS A 10 -47.56 -47.49 0.61
N GLY A 11 -48.53 -46.83 1.27
CA GLY A 11 -49.53 -45.95 0.65
C GLY A 11 -48.92 -44.79 -0.14
N VAL A 12 -49.46 -44.47 -1.31
CA VAL A 12 -49.01 -43.35 -2.18
C VAL A 12 -49.82 -42.11 -1.84
N TYR A 13 -49.15 -40.99 -1.50
CA TYR A 13 -49.76 -39.68 -1.24
C TYR A 13 -49.15 -38.64 -2.20
N GLU A 14 -49.97 -37.74 -2.75
CA GLU A 14 -49.56 -36.79 -3.81
C GLU A 14 -50.15 -35.39 -3.60
N PHE A 15 -49.32 -34.32 -3.59
CA PHE A 15 -49.85 -32.95 -3.66
C PHE A 15 -50.71 -32.77 -4.90
N HIS A 16 -51.89 -32.22 -4.66
CA HIS A 16 -52.93 -32.18 -5.66
C HIS A 16 -52.60 -31.17 -6.76
N ILE A 17 -52.43 -31.68 -7.98
CA ILE A 17 -52.50 -30.86 -9.18
C ILE A 17 -53.63 -31.42 -10.02
N ALA A 18 -54.61 -30.58 -10.32
CA ALA A 18 -55.77 -30.98 -11.10
C ALA A 18 -55.34 -31.61 -12.43
N GLY A 19 -55.99 -32.70 -12.85
CA GLY A 19 -55.59 -33.49 -14.02
C GLY A 19 -55.52 -32.65 -15.30
N ARG A 20 -56.44 -31.69 -15.45
CA ARG A 20 -56.45 -30.71 -16.55
C ARG A 20 -55.22 -29.79 -16.56
N ILE A 21 -54.71 -29.43 -15.38
CA ILE A 21 -53.52 -28.59 -15.24
C ILE A 21 -52.25 -29.42 -15.46
N ARG A 22 -52.21 -30.67 -14.99
CA ARG A 22 -51.13 -31.63 -15.32
C ARG A 22 -50.97 -31.77 -16.83
N GLN A 23 -52.07 -31.88 -17.58
CA GLN A 23 -52.05 -31.92 -19.05
C GLN A 23 -51.56 -30.60 -19.67
N LYS A 24 -52.09 -29.45 -19.20
CA LYS A 24 -51.72 -28.12 -19.70
C LYS A 24 -50.23 -27.82 -19.52
N LEU A 25 -49.64 -28.23 -18.39
CA LEU A 25 -48.24 -27.99 -18.04
C LEU A 25 -47.30 -29.14 -18.43
N GLN A 26 -47.82 -30.21 -19.05
CA GLN A 26 -47.09 -31.42 -19.44
C GLN A 26 -46.29 -32.03 -18.27
N ILE A 27 -46.95 -32.20 -17.13
CA ILE A 27 -46.37 -32.84 -15.95
C ILE A 27 -46.57 -34.35 -16.10
N GLU A 28 -45.49 -35.10 -16.34
CA GLU A 28 -45.55 -36.54 -16.68
C GLU A 28 -45.31 -37.48 -15.49
N ASP A 29 -44.65 -37.02 -14.43
CA ASP A 29 -44.27 -37.81 -13.24
C ASP A 29 -44.91 -37.29 -11.94
N THR A 30 -44.95 -38.14 -10.92
CA THR A 30 -45.34 -37.77 -9.55
C THR A 30 -44.32 -36.85 -8.92
N LEU A 31 -44.78 -35.70 -8.43
CA LEU A 31 -43.96 -34.72 -7.70
C LEU A 31 -43.74 -35.11 -6.22
N PHE A 32 -44.25 -36.28 -5.78
CA PHE A 32 -44.22 -36.84 -4.40
C PHE A 32 -43.84 -38.33 -4.40
N SER A 33 -43.19 -38.82 -3.34
CA SER A 33 -42.98 -40.26 -3.11
C SER A 33 -43.62 -40.75 -1.81
N THR A 34 -43.85 -42.05 -1.79
CA THR A 34 -44.77 -42.80 -0.93
C THR A 34 -44.26 -43.09 0.49
N ASP A 35 -43.01 -42.79 0.81
CA ASP A 35 -42.37 -43.18 2.07
C ASP A 35 -42.29 -42.05 3.10
N GLY A 36 -42.89 -40.88 2.82
CA GLY A 36 -42.65 -39.67 3.61
C GLY A 36 -41.27 -39.07 3.35
N ARG A 37 -40.66 -39.38 2.20
CA ARG A 37 -39.57 -38.60 1.63
C ARG A 37 -40.11 -37.72 0.51
N VAL A 38 -40.09 -36.43 0.78
CA VAL A 38 -40.25 -35.31 -0.15
C VAL A 38 -39.62 -35.62 -1.53
N VAL A 39 -40.39 -35.62 -2.62
CA VAL A 39 -39.84 -35.61 -4.00
C VAL A 39 -39.56 -34.19 -4.49
N PHE A 40 -39.94 -33.17 -3.72
CA PHE A 40 -39.33 -31.85 -3.77
C PHE A 40 -38.01 -31.72 -2.99
N ALA A 41 -37.25 -32.82 -2.84
CA ALA A 41 -35.79 -32.73 -2.77
C ALA A 41 -35.17 -32.38 -4.15
N ASP A 42 -35.93 -32.49 -5.26
CA ASP A 42 -35.47 -32.08 -6.59
C ASP A 42 -35.88 -30.63 -6.90
N PHE A 43 -35.04 -29.68 -6.49
CA PHE A 43 -35.23 -28.25 -6.78
C PHE A 43 -35.28 -27.96 -8.29
N ASN A 44 -34.66 -28.78 -9.15
CA ASN A 44 -34.79 -28.64 -10.59
C ASN A 44 -36.23 -28.94 -11.07
N ALA A 45 -36.93 -29.91 -10.49
CA ALA A 45 -38.34 -30.15 -10.81
C ALA A 45 -39.24 -28.96 -10.41
N VAL A 46 -38.99 -28.36 -9.23
CA VAL A 46 -39.70 -27.16 -8.76
C VAL A 46 -39.46 -25.97 -9.70
N ARG A 47 -38.20 -25.69 -10.04
CA ARG A 47 -37.83 -24.59 -10.96
C ARG A 47 -38.48 -24.78 -12.33
N ASN A 48 -38.52 -26.01 -12.85
CA ASN A 48 -39.21 -26.32 -14.10
C ASN A 48 -40.73 -26.08 -14.03
N LEU A 49 -41.38 -26.46 -12.93
CA LEU A 49 -42.81 -26.22 -12.73
C LEU A 49 -43.11 -24.71 -12.66
N ALA A 50 -42.35 -23.97 -11.85
CA ALA A 50 -42.48 -22.51 -11.73
C ALA A 50 -42.28 -21.82 -13.10
N PHE A 51 -41.24 -22.20 -13.84
CA PHE A 51 -40.95 -21.65 -15.16
C PHE A 51 -42.08 -21.90 -16.17
N ARG A 52 -42.62 -23.13 -16.24
CA ARG A 52 -43.73 -23.46 -17.14
C ARG A 52 -45.01 -22.70 -16.76
N LEU A 53 -45.26 -22.56 -15.46
CA LEU A 53 -46.42 -21.83 -14.94
C LEU A 53 -46.34 -20.34 -15.29
N ASN A 54 -45.18 -19.72 -15.03
CA ASN A 54 -44.92 -18.29 -15.27
C ASN A 54 -44.91 -17.91 -16.75
N LYS A 55 -44.56 -18.84 -17.65
CA LYS A 55 -44.60 -18.62 -19.12
C LYS A 55 -45.97 -18.17 -19.62
N SER A 56 -47.04 -18.56 -18.93
CA SER A 56 -48.43 -18.23 -19.28
C SER A 56 -49.05 -17.10 -18.44
N ARG A 57 -48.27 -16.48 -17.55
CA ARG A 57 -48.73 -15.50 -16.55
C ARG A 57 -48.07 -14.13 -16.73
N ALA A 58 -48.78 -13.08 -16.35
CA ALA A 58 -48.22 -11.74 -16.25
C ALA A 58 -47.19 -11.67 -15.09
N PRO A 59 -46.16 -10.80 -15.16
CA PRO A 59 -45.11 -10.70 -14.14
C PRO A 59 -45.63 -10.56 -12.69
N GLN A 60 -46.71 -9.81 -12.49
CA GLN A 60 -47.35 -9.61 -11.18
C GLN A 60 -47.99 -10.88 -10.58
N GLN A 61 -48.16 -11.92 -11.40
CA GLN A 61 -48.73 -13.22 -11.03
C GLN A 61 -47.67 -14.34 -11.07
N HIS A 62 -46.40 -13.97 -11.27
CA HIS A 62 -45.32 -14.94 -11.24
C HIS A 62 -45.19 -15.53 -9.84
N VAL A 63 -44.93 -16.82 -9.81
CA VAL A 63 -44.67 -17.59 -8.59
C VAL A 63 -43.23 -18.04 -8.58
N TYR A 64 -42.62 -18.02 -7.41
CA TYR A 64 -41.23 -18.40 -7.25
C TYR A 64 -41.09 -19.87 -6.86
N PRO A 65 -40.02 -20.56 -7.29
CA PRO A 65 -39.76 -21.96 -6.94
C PRO A 65 -39.87 -22.23 -5.43
N GLY A 66 -39.27 -21.40 -4.59
CA GLY A 66 -39.31 -21.47 -3.14
C GLY A 66 -40.72 -21.39 -2.56
N GLU A 67 -41.61 -20.57 -3.13
CA GLU A 67 -43.03 -20.51 -2.70
C GLU A 67 -43.75 -21.85 -2.96
N ILE A 68 -43.51 -22.47 -4.12
CA ILE A 68 -44.08 -23.77 -4.49
C ILE A 68 -43.52 -24.88 -3.60
N ASN A 69 -42.20 -24.87 -3.38
CA ASN A 69 -41.52 -25.83 -2.50
C ASN A 69 -42.06 -25.73 -1.05
N ALA A 70 -42.18 -24.52 -0.51
CA ALA A 70 -42.69 -24.30 0.83
C ALA A 70 -44.12 -24.79 1.01
N ALA A 71 -44.99 -24.57 0.02
CA ALA A 71 -46.34 -25.12 0.05
C ALA A 71 -46.37 -26.66 0.03
N GLY A 72 -45.50 -27.29 -0.77
CA GLY A 72 -45.34 -28.74 -0.78
C GLY A 72 -44.80 -29.30 0.54
N LEU A 73 -43.86 -28.61 1.19
CA LEU A 73 -43.34 -28.98 2.51
C LEU A 73 -44.40 -28.85 3.61
N LEU A 74 -45.27 -27.84 3.55
CA LEU A 74 -46.40 -27.69 4.47
C LEU A 74 -47.42 -28.83 4.32
N ASP A 75 -47.75 -29.18 3.09
CA ASP A 75 -48.62 -30.32 2.79
C ASP A 75 -48.04 -31.64 3.35
N GLU A 76 -46.74 -31.87 3.14
CA GLU A 76 -46.07 -33.06 3.65
C GLU A 76 -46.02 -33.11 5.18
N VAL A 77 -45.74 -32.00 5.86
CA VAL A 77 -45.76 -32.00 7.33
C VAL A 77 -47.15 -32.32 7.87
N TYR A 78 -48.21 -31.89 7.19
CA TYR A 78 -49.58 -32.20 7.58
C TYR A 78 -49.87 -33.70 7.49
N HIS A 79 -49.42 -34.36 6.42
CA HIS A 79 -49.50 -35.82 6.34
C HIS A 79 -48.66 -36.53 7.41
N LEU A 80 -47.47 -36.02 7.72
CA LEU A 80 -46.62 -36.59 8.79
C LEU A 80 -47.31 -36.48 10.16
N VAL A 81 -47.88 -35.32 10.47
CA VAL A 81 -48.65 -35.07 11.70
C VAL A 81 -49.84 -36.04 11.81
N LEU A 82 -50.61 -36.22 10.72
CA LEU A 82 -51.74 -37.14 10.70
C LEU A 82 -51.32 -38.61 10.85
N ARG A 83 -50.20 -39.00 10.23
CA ARG A 83 -49.64 -40.35 10.37
C ARG A 83 -49.16 -40.63 11.79
N GLU A 84 -48.47 -39.68 12.42
CA GLU A 84 -48.04 -39.83 13.82
C GLU A 84 -49.24 -39.85 14.77
N TYR A 85 -50.26 -39.03 14.51
CA TYR A 85 -51.52 -39.06 15.24
C TYR A 85 -52.23 -40.42 15.17
N GLU A 86 -52.39 -40.97 13.96
CA GLU A 86 -53.02 -42.29 13.76
C GLU A 86 -52.18 -43.42 14.38
N LYS A 87 -50.85 -43.40 14.25
CA LYS A 87 -50.00 -44.48 14.75
C LYS A 87 -49.82 -44.48 16.26
N GLN A 88 -49.53 -43.31 16.84
CA GLN A 88 -49.14 -43.22 18.25
C GLN A 88 -50.33 -43.12 19.19
N LEU A 89 -51.42 -42.45 18.76
CA LEU A 89 -52.48 -42.04 19.67
C LEU A 89 -53.87 -42.61 19.30
N ASN A 90 -54.23 -42.65 18.01
CA ASN A 90 -55.57 -43.06 17.57
C ASN A 90 -55.58 -44.01 16.36
N PRO A 91 -55.19 -45.29 16.54
CA PRO A 91 -55.14 -46.27 15.45
C PRO A 91 -56.49 -46.48 14.75
N GLY A 92 -56.48 -46.37 13.41
CA GLY A 92 -57.66 -46.56 12.57
C GLY A 92 -58.66 -45.40 12.61
N VAL A 93 -58.24 -44.21 13.06
CA VAL A 93 -59.10 -43.01 13.15
C VAL A 93 -59.76 -42.65 11.82
N PHE A 94 -59.05 -42.79 10.69
CA PHE A 94 -59.64 -42.52 9.38
C PHE A 94 -60.76 -43.50 9.02
N ARG A 95 -60.63 -44.78 9.42
CA ARG A 95 -61.70 -45.76 9.21
C ARG A 95 -62.93 -45.47 10.08
N LYS A 96 -62.74 -44.94 11.30
CA LYS A 96 -63.84 -44.45 12.14
C LYS A 96 -64.53 -43.24 11.48
N ALA A 97 -63.74 -42.31 10.94
CA ALA A 97 -64.25 -41.16 10.19
C ALA A 97 -65.06 -41.60 8.96
N GLU A 98 -64.54 -42.53 8.15
CA GLU A 98 -65.25 -43.10 6.99
C GLU A 98 -66.59 -43.70 7.36
N ASN A 99 -66.65 -44.49 8.44
CA ASN A 99 -67.90 -45.10 8.90
C ASN A 99 -68.94 -44.05 9.28
N LEU A 100 -68.53 -43.01 10.03
CA LEU A 100 -69.42 -41.90 10.41
C LEU A 100 -69.91 -41.13 9.17
N LEU A 101 -69.00 -40.82 8.24
CA LEU A 101 -69.32 -40.08 7.01
C LEU A 101 -70.28 -40.88 6.12
N SER A 102 -70.03 -42.18 5.96
CA SER A 102 -70.92 -43.07 5.20
C SER A 102 -72.32 -43.20 5.84
N GLU A 103 -72.41 -43.16 7.17
CA GLU A 103 -73.68 -43.23 7.91
C GLU A 103 -74.46 -41.90 7.81
N LYS A 104 -73.78 -40.76 7.96
CA LYS A 104 -74.41 -39.43 8.01
C LYS A 104 -74.75 -38.85 6.63
N LEU A 105 -73.87 -39.02 5.64
CA LEU A 105 -74.07 -38.48 4.28
C LEU A 105 -74.85 -39.44 3.37
N GLY A 106 -74.91 -40.72 3.73
CA GLY A 106 -75.38 -41.80 2.88
C GLY A 106 -74.27 -42.36 1.98
N GLY A 107 -74.14 -43.69 1.92
CA GLY A 107 -73.00 -44.37 1.27
C GLY A 107 -72.83 -44.05 -0.22
N GLU A 108 -73.92 -43.78 -0.95
CA GLU A 108 -73.86 -43.38 -2.36
C GLU A 108 -73.29 -41.96 -2.53
N LYS A 109 -73.77 -40.99 -1.72
CA LYS A 109 -73.30 -39.60 -1.73
C LYS A 109 -71.82 -39.52 -1.36
N TYR A 110 -71.41 -40.23 -0.32
CA TYR A 110 -70.01 -40.31 0.11
C TYR A 110 -69.09 -40.85 -1.01
N ARG A 111 -69.48 -41.96 -1.66
CA ARG A 111 -68.70 -42.57 -2.73
C ARG A 111 -68.60 -41.69 -3.98
N LEU A 112 -69.66 -40.93 -4.31
CA LEU A 112 -69.65 -39.99 -5.42
C LEU A 112 -68.67 -38.83 -5.19
N ILE A 113 -68.57 -38.31 -3.96
CA ILE A 113 -67.60 -37.25 -3.62
C ILE A 113 -66.16 -37.75 -3.82
N LEU A 114 -65.83 -38.94 -3.29
CA LEU A 114 -64.50 -39.52 -3.47
C LEU A 114 -64.19 -39.82 -4.95
N LEU A 115 -65.19 -40.26 -5.71
CA LEU A 115 -65.05 -40.51 -7.14
C LEU A 115 -64.77 -39.20 -7.91
N ASP A 116 -65.53 -38.14 -7.64
CA ASP A 116 -65.33 -36.82 -8.26
C ASP A 116 -63.95 -36.27 -7.90
N PHE A 117 -63.54 -36.31 -6.62
CA PHE A 117 -62.19 -35.96 -6.20
C PHE A 117 -61.11 -36.72 -6.98
N THR A 118 -61.24 -38.05 -7.08
CA THR A 118 -60.28 -38.91 -7.81
C THR A 118 -60.28 -38.66 -9.32
N LEU A 119 -61.37 -38.12 -9.90
CA LEU A 119 -61.41 -37.76 -11.31
C LEU A 119 -60.75 -36.40 -11.58
N GLN A 120 -61.00 -35.41 -10.70
CA GLN A 120 -60.44 -34.05 -10.84
C GLN A 120 -58.97 -34.00 -10.44
N PHE A 121 -58.58 -34.76 -9.42
CA PHE A 121 -57.22 -34.90 -8.88
C PHE A 121 -56.77 -36.36 -8.98
N PRO A 122 -56.55 -36.88 -10.21
CA PRO A 122 -56.29 -38.30 -10.40
C PRO A 122 -54.91 -38.72 -9.89
N PRO A 123 -54.81 -39.80 -9.10
CA PRO A 123 -53.55 -40.49 -8.82
C PRO A 123 -52.83 -40.88 -10.11
N LEU A 124 -51.51 -41.04 -10.08
CA LEU A 124 -50.70 -41.25 -11.29
C LEU A 124 -51.20 -42.37 -12.21
N ASP A 125 -51.61 -43.52 -11.66
CA ASP A 125 -52.06 -44.65 -12.48
C ASP A 125 -53.43 -44.40 -13.13
N VAL A 126 -54.29 -43.59 -12.51
CA VAL A 126 -55.55 -43.12 -13.10
C VAL A 126 -55.26 -42.08 -14.18
N TYR A 127 -54.36 -41.13 -13.90
CA TYR A 127 -53.96 -40.09 -14.85
C TYR A 127 -53.30 -40.65 -16.12
N ARG A 128 -52.44 -41.68 -15.98
CA ARG A 128 -51.78 -42.37 -17.10
C ARG A 128 -52.68 -43.36 -17.84
N GLY A 129 -53.95 -43.48 -17.44
CA GLY A 129 -54.91 -44.40 -18.05
C GLY A 129 -54.61 -45.89 -17.83
N ARG A 130 -53.79 -46.23 -16.81
CA ARG A 130 -53.49 -47.62 -16.45
C ARG A 130 -54.64 -48.30 -15.72
N MET A 131 -55.50 -47.50 -15.06
CA MET A 131 -56.69 -47.98 -14.36
C MET A 131 -57.79 -46.92 -14.29
N THR A 132 -59.02 -47.33 -14.00
CA THR A 132 -60.15 -46.41 -13.80
C THR A 132 -60.20 -45.87 -12.38
N ALA A 133 -60.73 -44.67 -12.16
CA ALA A 133 -60.89 -44.08 -10.82
C ALA A 133 -61.71 -44.96 -9.87
N THR A 134 -62.79 -45.58 -10.38
CA THR A 134 -63.61 -46.54 -9.61
C THR A 134 -62.85 -47.83 -9.27
N GLY A 135 -62.00 -48.29 -10.18
CA GLY A 135 -61.13 -49.44 -9.98
C GLY A 135 -60.06 -49.17 -8.93
N TRP A 136 -59.46 -47.97 -8.95
CA TRP A 136 -58.48 -47.54 -7.96
C TRP A 136 -59.10 -47.39 -6.57
N LEU A 137 -60.25 -46.71 -6.43
CA LEU A 137 -60.93 -46.56 -5.13
C LEU A 137 -61.34 -47.88 -4.47
N SER A 138 -61.49 -48.94 -5.25
CA SER A 138 -61.86 -50.28 -4.74
C SER A 138 -60.65 -51.11 -4.30
N GLN A 139 -59.44 -50.58 -4.45
CA GLN A 139 -58.19 -51.21 -4.04
C GLN A 139 -57.66 -50.63 -2.72
N GLN A 140 -56.55 -51.18 -2.25
CA GLN A 140 -55.76 -50.66 -1.14
C GLN A 140 -54.34 -50.41 -1.65
N THR A 141 -53.71 -49.35 -1.15
CA THR A 141 -52.31 -49.04 -1.44
C THR A 141 -51.51 -49.19 -0.16
N GLY A 142 -50.58 -50.15 -0.14
CA GLY A 142 -49.92 -50.58 1.10
C GLY A 142 -50.92 -51.23 2.06
N ASP A 143 -50.98 -50.73 3.30
CA ASP A 143 -51.85 -51.17 4.38
C ASP A 143 -53.15 -50.36 4.52
N ARG A 144 -53.37 -49.33 3.68
CA ARG A 144 -54.53 -48.43 3.77
C ARG A 144 -55.48 -48.58 2.57
N PRO A 145 -56.81 -48.60 2.79
CA PRO A 145 -57.79 -48.51 1.71
C PRO A 145 -57.64 -47.21 0.92
N ASN A 146 -57.80 -47.27 -0.40
CA ASN A 146 -57.68 -46.07 -1.25
C ASN A 146 -58.77 -45.03 -0.95
N THR A 147 -59.92 -45.46 -0.40
CA THR A 147 -60.95 -44.54 0.11
C THR A 147 -60.45 -43.68 1.26
N SER A 148 -59.63 -44.25 2.15
CA SER A 148 -59.09 -43.53 3.32
C SER A 148 -57.99 -42.57 2.90
N ILE A 149 -57.20 -42.98 1.90
CA ILE A 149 -56.22 -42.10 1.24
C ILE A 149 -56.95 -40.92 0.59
N SER A 150 -57.97 -41.16 -0.23
CA SER A 150 -58.75 -40.07 -0.84
C SER A 150 -59.41 -39.14 0.18
N LEU A 151 -59.85 -39.67 1.33
CA LEU A 151 -60.45 -38.84 2.38
C LEU A 151 -59.42 -37.92 3.05
N GLU A 152 -58.22 -38.45 3.34
CA GLU A 152 -57.11 -37.66 3.89
C GLU A 152 -56.64 -36.59 2.90
N GLU A 153 -56.52 -36.95 1.63
CA GLU A 153 -56.11 -36.06 0.54
C GLU A 153 -57.16 -34.95 0.28
N LEU A 154 -58.45 -35.28 0.36
CA LEU A 154 -59.53 -34.29 0.29
C LEU A 154 -59.45 -33.29 1.46
N LEU A 155 -59.01 -33.72 2.65
CA LEU A 155 -58.73 -32.82 3.77
C LEU A 155 -57.52 -31.91 3.46
N MET A 156 -56.43 -32.44 2.88
CA MET A 156 -55.27 -31.62 2.47
C MET A 156 -55.65 -30.57 1.44
N LEU A 157 -56.43 -30.95 0.41
CA LEU A 157 -57.00 -30.02 -0.57
C LEU A 157 -57.74 -28.86 0.12
N SER A 158 -58.56 -29.18 1.13
CA SER A 158 -59.30 -28.17 1.89
C SER A 158 -58.35 -27.23 2.66
N LEU A 159 -57.35 -27.76 3.36
CA LEU A 159 -56.37 -26.96 4.11
C LEU A 159 -55.57 -26.04 3.17
N ALA A 160 -55.12 -26.55 2.02
CA ALA A 160 -54.40 -25.77 1.02
C ALA A 160 -55.23 -24.61 0.44
N ASN A 161 -56.56 -24.79 0.30
CA ASN A 161 -57.47 -23.73 -0.16
C ASN A 161 -57.81 -22.69 0.93
N LEU A 162 -57.79 -23.10 2.20
CA LEU A 162 -58.01 -22.21 3.35
C LEU A 162 -56.80 -21.32 3.64
N ASN A 163 -55.58 -21.79 3.34
CA ASN A 163 -54.35 -21.03 3.55
C ASN A 163 -54.27 -19.80 2.62
N PRO A 164 -54.26 -18.56 3.13
CA PRO A 164 -54.21 -17.36 2.27
C PRO A 164 -52.91 -17.24 1.48
N ALA A 165 -51.78 -17.70 2.03
CA ALA A 165 -50.46 -17.61 1.42
C ALA A 165 -50.31 -18.43 0.11
N THR A 166 -51.21 -19.38 -0.15
CA THR A 166 -51.19 -20.21 -1.38
C THR A 166 -51.93 -19.59 -2.57
N LYS A 167 -52.50 -18.39 -2.40
CA LYS A 167 -53.38 -17.73 -3.38
C LYS A 167 -52.80 -17.63 -4.79
N LYS A 168 -51.49 -17.40 -4.93
CA LYS A 168 -50.83 -17.21 -6.24
C LYS A 168 -50.80 -18.47 -7.11
N PHE A 169 -50.89 -19.66 -6.51
CA PHE A 169 -50.84 -20.94 -7.24
C PHE A 169 -52.02 -21.86 -6.87
N ARG A 170 -53.11 -21.28 -6.34
CA ARG A 170 -54.36 -21.98 -6.02
C ARG A 170 -54.98 -22.70 -7.22
N ASP A 171 -54.76 -22.21 -8.43
CA ASP A 171 -55.23 -22.85 -9.67
C ASP A 171 -54.69 -24.28 -9.87
N LEU A 172 -53.60 -24.66 -9.19
CA LEU A 172 -53.09 -26.03 -9.18
C LEU A 172 -54.04 -26.97 -8.42
N PHE A 173 -54.62 -26.52 -7.31
CA PHE A 173 -55.44 -27.32 -6.36
C PHE A 173 -56.76 -26.63 -6.01
N ASP A 174 -57.41 -25.94 -6.94
CA ASP A 174 -58.64 -25.21 -6.63
C ASP A 174 -59.78 -26.18 -6.30
N ARG A 175 -60.35 -26.08 -5.09
CA ARG A 175 -61.47 -26.93 -4.67
C ARG A 175 -62.69 -26.78 -5.57
N ASN A 176 -62.85 -25.65 -6.26
CA ASN A 176 -63.95 -25.38 -7.18
C ASN A 176 -63.97 -26.31 -8.42
N TYR A 177 -62.96 -27.15 -8.62
CA TYR A 177 -62.96 -28.17 -9.66
C TYR A 177 -63.88 -29.35 -9.35
N ILE A 178 -64.19 -29.57 -8.07
CA ILE A 178 -65.16 -30.58 -7.61
C ILE A 178 -66.57 -30.07 -7.92
N GLU A 179 -67.40 -30.87 -8.59
CA GLU A 179 -68.70 -30.46 -9.13
C GLU A 179 -69.71 -30.15 -8.01
N ASN A 180 -69.68 -30.93 -6.91
CA ASN A 180 -70.65 -30.81 -5.82
C ASN A 180 -70.05 -30.18 -4.55
N GLN A 181 -69.86 -28.85 -4.59
CA GLN A 181 -69.34 -28.07 -3.45
C GLN A 181 -70.20 -28.20 -2.19
N SER A 182 -71.53 -28.27 -2.33
CA SER A 182 -72.42 -28.35 -1.16
C SER A 182 -72.24 -29.67 -0.40
N ALA A 183 -72.04 -30.77 -1.11
CA ALA A 183 -71.75 -32.07 -0.49
C ALA A 183 -70.34 -32.14 0.10
N LEU A 184 -69.38 -31.45 -0.53
CA LEU A 184 -68.00 -31.32 -0.03
C LEU A 184 -67.96 -30.54 1.29
N ASP A 185 -68.63 -29.39 1.38
CA ASP A 185 -68.70 -28.57 2.59
C ASP A 185 -69.38 -29.33 3.74
N GLU A 186 -70.43 -30.10 3.46
CA GLU A 186 -71.10 -30.96 4.46
C GLU A 186 -70.15 -32.07 4.97
N LEU A 187 -69.39 -32.70 4.08
CA LEU A 187 -68.39 -33.72 4.44
C LEU A 187 -67.29 -33.12 5.33
N LEU A 188 -66.74 -31.96 4.95
CA LEU A 188 -65.67 -31.29 5.71
C LEU A 188 -66.15 -30.82 7.09
N ALA A 189 -67.37 -30.29 7.20
CA ALA A 189 -67.96 -29.91 8.49
C ALA A 189 -68.16 -31.12 9.42
N LEU A 190 -68.56 -32.27 8.87
CA LEU A 190 -68.67 -33.53 9.63
C LEU A 190 -67.29 -34.04 10.05
N MET A 191 -66.27 -33.94 9.19
CA MET A 191 -64.89 -34.29 9.55
C MET A 191 -64.34 -33.41 10.68
N GLU A 192 -64.53 -32.09 10.59
CA GLU A 192 -64.08 -31.16 11.63
C GLU A 192 -64.79 -31.44 12.98
N SER A 193 -66.11 -31.68 12.94
CA SER A 193 -66.85 -32.08 14.14
C SER A 193 -66.44 -33.45 14.70
N PHE A 194 -66.02 -34.39 13.85
CA PHE A 194 -65.52 -35.70 14.27
C PHE A 194 -64.21 -35.56 15.02
N PHE A 195 -63.20 -34.92 14.41
CA PHE A 195 -61.87 -34.77 15.01
C PHE A 195 -61.87 -33.89 16.27
N ALA A 196 -62.79 -32.93 16.39
CA ALA A 196 -62.98 -32.15 17.62
C ALA A 196 -63.37 -33.00 18.84
N ASN A 197 -63.94 -34.19 18.63
CA ASN A 197 -64.34 -35.13 19.70
C ASN A 197 -63.35 -36.30 19.88
N GLU A 198 -62.26 -36.35 19.12
CA GLU A 198 -61.22 -37.38 19.24
C GLU A 198 -60.08 -36.90 20.16
N LEU A 199 -59.10 -37.78 20.43
CA LEU A 199 -57.98 -37.47 21.33
C LEU A 199 -57.15 -36.26 20.83
N PRO A 200 -56.78 -35.30 21.70
CA PRO A 200 -55.95 -34.15 21.32
C PRO A 200 -54.49 -34.55 21.03
N PHE A 201 -53.79 -33.79 20.20
CA PHE A 201 -52.42 -34.07 19.75
C PHE A 201 -51.56 -32.81 19.65
N GLY A 202 -50.24 -32.98 19.61
CA GLY A 202 -49.28 -31.89 19.49
C GLY A 202 -48.93 -31.19 20.81
N PRO A 203 -48.10 -30.13 20.75
CA PRO A 203 -47.51 -29.50 21.93
C PRO A 203 -48.53 -28.75 22.79
N ASP A 204 -49.57 -28.19 22.16
CA ASP A 204 -50.60 -27.40 22.83
C ASP A 204 -51.87 -28.22 23.19
N GLN A 205 -51.84 -29.56 23.01
CA GLN A 205 -52.94 -30.48 23.35
C GLN A 205 -54.31 -30.07 22.76
N GLN A 206 -54.34 -29.82 21.45
CA GLN A 206 -55.54 -29.41 20.71
C GLN A 206 -56.02 -30.50 19.75
N ASP A 207 -57.22 -30.35 19.18
CA ASP A 207 -57.69 -31.26 18.14
C ASP A 207 -56.80 -31.20 16.89
N VAL A 208 -56.71 -32.31 16.15
CA VAL A 208 -55.76 -32.44 15.04
C VAL A 208 -56.04 -31.45 13.90
N ILE A 209 -57.30 -31.06 13.68
CA ILE A 209 -57.65 -30.10 12.62
C ILE A 209 -57.22 -28.69 13.00
N SER A 210 -57.45 -28.27 14.25
CA SER A 210 -56.93 -27.01 14.78
C SER A 210 -55.40 -26.97 14.77
N LEU A 211 -54.74 -28.09 15.07
CA LEU A 211 -53.29 -28.21 14.95
C LEU A 211 -52.80 -27.96 13.52
N LEU A 212 -53.42 -28.58 12.52
CA LEU A 212 -53.05 -28.38 11.11
C LEU A 212 -53.35 -26.95 10.61
N LYS A 213 -54.37 -26.28 11.17
CA LYS A 213 -54.69 -24.87 10.88
C LYS A 213 -53.72 -23.87 11.54
N ALA A 214 -53.05 -24.26 12.62
CA ALA A 214 -52.23 -23.36 13.44
C ALA A 214 -51.15 -22.57 12.68
N PRO A 215 -50.37 -23.14 11.72
CA PRO A 215 -49.33 -22.40 11.03
C PRO A 215 -49.87 -21.20 10.24
N PHE A 216 -50.91 -21.39 9.42
CA PHE A 216 -51.48 -20.31 8.62
C PHE A 216 -52.46 -19.41 9.39
N LEU A 217 -52.86 -19.79 10.61
CA LEU A 217 -53.50 -18.84 11.54
C LEU A 217 -52.47 -17.91 12.19
N ALA A 218 -51.26 -18.40 12.47
CA ALA A 218 -50.18 -17.61 13.05
C ALA A 218 -49.52 -16.66 12.03
N ALA A 219 -49.35 -17.12 10.78
CA ALA A 219 -48.78 -16.33 9.69
C ALA A 219 -49.60 -16.49 8.39
N PRO A 220 -50.71 -15.73 8.22
CA PRO A 220 -51.67 -15.97 7.14
C PRO A 220 -51.13 -15.81 5.72
N ASP A 221 -50.25 -14.83 5.49
CA ASP A 221 -49.82 -14.42 4.16
C ASP A 221 -48.36 -14.79 3.82
N ASP A 222 -47.66 -15.53 4.70
CA ASP A 222 -46.23 -15.82 4.55
C ASP A 222 -45.91 -17.31 4.79
N LEU A 223 -45.60 -18.03 3.70
CA LEU A 223 -45.21 -19.45 3.75
C LEU A 223 -43.91 -19.71 4.51
N ASN A 224 -42.96 -18.77 4.47
CA ASN A 224 -41.68 -18.91 5.16
C ASN A 224 -41.88 -18.83 6.68
N ALA A 225 -42.71 -17.90 7.14
CA ALA A 225 -43.09 -17.77 8.54
C ALA A 225 -43.94 -18.95 9.04
N GLN A 226 -44.77 -19.54 8.16
CA GLN A 226 -45.49 -20.78 8.46
C GLN A 226 -44.53 -21.96 8.69
N LEU A 227 -43.49 -22.10 7.86
CA LEU A 227 -42.43 -23.11 8.07
C LEU A 227 -41.62 -22.85 9.36
N ASP A 228 -41.36 -21.58 9.71
CA ASP A 228 -40.73 -21.24 10.99
C ASP A 228 -41.60 -21.63 12.19
N PHE A 229 -42.91 -21.43 12.10
CA PHE A 229 -43.84 -21.90 13.13
C PHE A 229 -43.72 -23.43 13.32
N VAL A 230 -43.72 -24.18 12.23
CA VAL A 230 -43.55 -25.65 12.23
C VAL A 230 -42.21 -26.05 12.86
N LEU A 231 -41.10 -25.44 12.42
CA LEU A 231 -39.77 -25.74 12.96
C LEU A 231 -39.62 -25.39 14.44
N ASN A 232 -40.25 -24.31 14.91
CA ASN A 232 -40.12 -23.88 16.30
C ASN A 232 -41.04 -24.65 17.25
N ARG A 233 -42.27 -24.99 16.82
CA ARG A 233 -43.28 -25.61 17.68
C ARG A 233 -43.35 -27.13 17.55
N TRP A 234 -43.08 -27.69 16.36
CA TRP A 234 -43.31 -29.12 16.08
C TRP A 234 -42.02 -29.95 16.05
N LYS A 235 -40.85 -29.33 16.16
CA LYS A 235 -39.52 -29.97 16.10
C LYS A 235 -39.40 -31.29 16.86
N ALA A 236 -39.99 -31.38 18.05
CA ALA A 236 -39.81 -32.49 18.98
C ALA A 236 -40.34 -33.84 18.44
N PHE A 237 -41.28 -33.82 17.49
CA PHE A 237 -41.88 -35.03 16.91
C PHE A 237 -41.77 -35.10 15.39
N LEU A 238 -41.00 -34.20 14.77
CA LEU A 238 -40.69 -34.27 13.34
C LEU A 238 -39.43 -35.13 13.10
N PRO A 239 -39.41 -35.98 12.06
CA PRO A 239 -38.21 -36.68 11.66
C PRO A 239 -37.07 -35.71 11.32
N GLU A 240 -35.84 -36.04 11.69
CA GLU A 240 -34.65 -35.23 11.41
C GLU A 240 -34.46 -34.99 9.90
N GLU A 241 -34.72 -36.01 9.08
CA GLU A 241 -34.69 -35.89 7.61
C GLU A 241 -35.64 -34.79 7.11
N PHE A 242 -36.82 -34.64 7.70
CA PHE A 242 -37.80 -33.61 7.31
C PHE A 242 -37.35 -32.21 7.74
N ILE A 243 -36.78 -32.07 8.94
CA ILE A 243 -36.22 -30.80 9.43
C ILE A 243 -35.16 -30.27 8.45
N LEU A 244 -34.25 -31.15 8.00
CA LEU A 244 -33.22 -30.78 7.02
C LEU A 244 -33.82 -30.33 5.69
N GLN A 245 -34.92 -30.95 5.23
CA GLN A 245 -35.61 -30.53 4.00
C GLN A 245 -36.28 -29.17 4.13
N VAL A 246 -36.91 -28.88 5.27
CA VAL A 246 -37.48 -27.55 5.52
C VAL A 246 -36.38 -26.49 5.52
N LEU A 247 -35.24 -26.77 6.14
CA LEU A 247 -34.09 -25.86 6.12
C LEU A 247 -33.59 -25.60 4.69
N LYS A 248 -33.47 -26.64 3.85
CA LYS A 248 -33.11 -26.48 2.43
C LYS A 248 -34.17 -25.72 1.62
N GLY A 249 -35.45 -25.96 1.88
CA GLY A 249 -36.55 -25.23 1.22
C GLY A 249 -36.55 -23.75 1.56
N LYS A 250 -36.21 -23.39 2.81
CA LYS A 250 -36.00 -22.01 3.23
C LYS A 250 -34.80 -21.36 2.52
N ASP A 251 -33.71 -22.10 2.31
CA ASP A 251 -32.57 -21.61 1.52
C ASP A 251 -32.98 -21.30 0.07
N LEU A 252 -33.82 -22.14 -0.55
CA LEU A 252 -34.38 -21.89 -1.88
C LEU A 252 -35.27 -20.63 -1.92
N MET A 253 -36.10 -20.41 -0.89
CA MET A 253 -36.90 -19.17 -0.78
C MET A 253 -36.03 -17.92 -0.66
N LYS A 254 -34.90 -18.02 0.03
CA LYS A 254 -33.93 -16.91 0.11
C LYS A 254 -33.29 -16.64 -1.25
N GLU A 255 -32.90 -17.66 -2.00
CA GLU A 255 -32.36 -17.52 -3.36
C GLU A 255 -33.30 -16.72 -4.27
N ASP A 256 -34.62 -16.96 -4.17
CA ASP A 256 -35.62 -16.27 -5.00
C ASP A 256 -35.83 -14.78 -4.64
N LEU A 257 -35.66 -14.39 -3.38
CA LEU A 257 -35.87 -13.01 -2.90
C LEU A 257 -34.75 -12.05 -3.32
N HIS A 258 -33.54 -12.55 -3.61
CA HIS A 258 -32.33 -11.74 -3.79
C HIS A 258 -31.98 -11.43 -5.25
N LEU A 259 -32.92 -11.60 -6.19
CA LEU A 259 -32.75 -11.23 -7.60
C LEU A 259 -32.88 -9.71 -7.89
N GLU A 260 -33.06 -8.87 -6.87
CA GLU A 260 -33.12 -7.40 -7.01
C GLU A 260 -32.09 -6.71 -6.09
N GLY A 261 -30.92 -6.31 -6.64
CA GLY A 261 -30.15 -5.17 -6.11
C GLY A 261 -28.65 -5.35 -5.81
N GLY A 262 -27.82 -4.64 -6.59
CA GLY A 262 -26.75 -3.73 -6.11
C GLY A 262 -25.46 -4.29 -5.50
N GLU A 263 -24.34 -4.11 -6.23
CA GLU A 263 -22.98 -4.08 -5.67
C GLU A 263 -22.86 -2.89 -4.70
N GLY A 264 -22.79 -3.17 -3.40
CA GLY A 264 -22.44 -2.19 -2.38
C GLY A 264 -21.04 -2.48 -1.85
N GLU A 265 -20.23 -1.44 -1.66
CA GLU A 265 -18.95 -1.50 -0.96
C GLU A 265 -19.16 -2.12 0.43
N ILE A 266 -18.45 -3.21 0.71
CA ILE A 266 -18.49 -3.86 2.03
C ILE A 266 -17.78 -2.89 3.00
N PRO A 267 -18.43 -2.47 4.10
CA PRO A 267 -17.78 -1.60 5.08
C PRO A 267 -16.53 -2.26 5.66
N THR A 268 -15.45 -1.48 5.80
CA THR A 268 -14.21 -1.94 6.44
C THR A 268 -14.39 -1.96 7.95
N PHE A 269 -14.27 -3.14 8.58
CA PHE A 269 -14.35 -3.31 10.03
C PHE A 269 -12.97 -3.63 10.65
N VAL A 270 -12.82 -3.40 11.95
CA VAL A 270 -11.61 -3.75 12.71
C VAL A 270 -11.79 -5.14 13.32
N PRO A 271 -10.89 -6.11 13.10
CA PRO A 271 -10.96 -7.41 13.77
C PRO A 271 -10.76 -7.26 15.28
N GLN A 272 -11.70 -7.75 16.09
CA GLN A 272 -11.54 -7.89 17.54
C GLN A 272 -11.13 -9.32 17.89
N TYR A 273 -9.95 -9.49 18.49
CA TYR A 273 -9.37 -10.81 18.77
C TYR A 273 -9.65 -11.36 20.19
N LYS A 274 -10.22 -10.57 21.11
CA LYS A 274 -10.54 -10.99 22.50
C LYS A 274 -12.03 -10.82 22.84
N GLY A 275 -12.64 -11.89 23.35
CA GLY A 275 -13.77 -11.87 24.29
C GLY A 275 -15.06 -11.16 23.85
N GLY A 276 -15.94 -11.88 23.15
CA GLY A 276 -17.26 -11.40 22.75
C GLY A 276 -17.47 -11.61 21.24
N ALA A 277 -18.70 -11.86 20.81
CA ALA A 277 -19.02 -11.99 19.38
C ALA A 277 -18.41 -10.80 18.63
N ALA A 278 -17.66 -11.06 17.55
CA ALA A 278 -17.14 -10.00 16.69
C ALA A 278 -18.27 -9.00 16.40
N GLU A 279 -18.12 -7.72 16.74
CA GLU A 279 -19.06 -6.64 16.36
C GLU A 279 -18.98 -6.31 14.85
N GLY A 280 -18.83 -7.36 14.04
CA GLY A 280 -18.90 -7.34 12.59
C GLY A 280 -19.44 -8.69 12.18
N ALA A 281 -20.76 -8.86 12.25
CA ALA A 281 -21.43 -10.04 11.74
C ALA A 281 -21.02 -10.21 10.25
N PHE A 282 -20.20 -11.22 9.96
CA PHE A 282 -20.05 -11.74 8.61
C PHE A 282 -21.39 -12.35 8.21
N ILE A 283 -22.28 -11.48 7.75
CA ILE A 283 -23.57 -11.86 7.20
C ILE A 283 -23.29 -12.24 5.74
N GLY A 284 -23.35 -13.55 5.44
CA GLY A 284 -23.32 -13.97 4.04
C GLY A 284 -24.55 -13.44 3.31
N LYS A 285 -24.57 -13.48 1.97
CA LYS A 285 -25.73 -13.02 1.19
C LYS A 285 -27.02 -13.78 1.50
N SER A 286 -26.88 -15.02 1.97
CA SER A 286 -27.92 -15.83 2.62
C SER A 286 -28.60 -15.18 3.85
N GLY A 287 -28.12 -14.02 4.31
CA GLY A 287 -28.57 -13.34 5.54
C GLY A 287 -28.16 -14.07 6.81
N TYR A 288 -27.31 -15.09 6.70
CA TYR A 288 -26.84 -15.90 7.82
C TYR A 288 -25.58 -15.29 8.43
N ASP A 289 -25.58 -15.10 9.75
CA ASP A 289 -24.41 -14.63 10.50
C ASP A 289 -23.46 -15.79 10.80
N TYR A 290 -22.35 -15.85 10.06
CA TYR A 290 -21.34 -16.90 10.20
C TYR A 290 -20.35 -16.65 11.34
N THR A 291 -20.47 -15.54 12.10
CA THR A 291 -19.50 -15.20 13.15
C THR A 291 -19.70 -16.03 14.41
N GLY A 292 -20.94 -16.30 14.80
CA GLY A 292 -21.27 -17.09 15.99
C GLY A 292 -20.79 -18.55 15.92
N ASP A 293 -20.73 -19.11 14.71
CA ASP A 293 -20.31 -20.50 14.46
C ASP A 293 -18.82 -20.63 14.10
N ALA A 294 -18.18 -19.53 13.68
CA ALA A 294 -16.76 -19.50 13.31
C ALA A 294 -15.84 -20.07 14.40
N ALA A 295 -16.09 -19.70 15.66
CA ALA A 295 -15.28 -20.10 16.80
C ALA A 295 -15.57 -21.54 17.29
N ARG A 296 -16.65 -22.18 16.82
CA ARG A 296 -17.08 -23.52 17.24
C ARG A 296 -16.69 -24.62 16.26
N ASP A 297 -16.62 -24.29 14.97
CA ASP A 297 -16.47 -25.30 13.91
C ASP A 297 -15.00 -25.62 13.57
N TYR A 298 -14.06 -24.72 13.86
CA TYR A 298 -12.64 -24.90 13.52
C TYR A 298 -11.73 -24.42 14.66
N GLU A 299 -10.82 -25.27 15.14
CA GLU A 299 -9.80 -24.88 16.11
C GLU A 299 -8.71 -24.03 15.44
N GLU A 300 -8.55 -22.78 15.91
CA GLU A 300 -7.51 -21.87 15.44
C GLU A 300 -6.23 -22.02 16.27
N ASN A 301 -5.42 -23.01 15.91
CA ASN A 301 -4.13 -23.26 16.54
C ASN A 301 -3.04 -22.32 16.00
N GLU A 302 -2.07 -21.95 16.84
CA GLU A 302 -0.88 -21.20 16.41
C GLU A 302 0.09 -22.15 15.68
N ALA A 303 0.28 -21.93 14.38
CA ALA A 303 1.07 -22.76 13.47
C ALA A 303 1.78 -21.90 12.39
N PHE A 304 2.45 -20.84 12.85
CA PHE A 304 3.25 -19.97 12.00
C PHE A 304 4.38 -20.71 11.27
N THR A 305 4.54 -20.43 9.98
CA THR A 305 5.74 -20.84 9.23
C THR A 305 6.90 -19.90 9.54
N GLN A 306 8.10 -20.45 9.73
CA GLN A 306 9.30 -19.64 9.99
C GLN A 306 9.76 -18.92 8.72
N ASP A 307 10.04 -17.63 8.85
CA ASP A 307 10.64 -16.84 7.77
C ASP A 307 12.11 -17.21 7.59
N THR A 308 12.58 -17.29 6.34
CA THR A 308 14.01 -17.37 6.02
C THR A 308 14.64 -15.98 6.03
N HIS A 309 15.98 -15.91 6.09
CA HIS A 309 16.74 -14.67 6.29
C HIS A 309 16.42 -13.49 5.34
N TRP A 310 15.92 -13.77 4.14
CA TRP A 310 15.60 -12.74 3.14
C TRP A 310 14.12 -12.31 3.15
N MET A 311 13.19 -13.15 3.61
CA MET A 311 11.74 -12.90 3.54
C MET A 311 11.28 -11.63 4.30
N PRO A 312 11.81 -11.30 5.50
CA PRO A 312 11.45 -10.06 6.18
C PRO A 312 11.87 -8.79 5.41
N ARG A 313 12.92 -8.90 4.58
CA ARG A 313 13.50 -7.75 3.87
C ARG A 313 12.88 -7.52 2.49
N VAL A 314 11.85 -8.29 2.12
CA VAL A 314 11.24 -8.19 0.80
C VAL A 314 10.55 -6.84 0.63
N VAL A 315 10.86 -6.17 -0.48
CA VAL A 315 10.15 -5.02 -1.01
C VAL A 315 9.69 -5.40 -2.42
N LEU A 316 8.36 -5.48 -2.60
CA LEU A 316 7.77 -6.05 -3.81
C LEU A 316 7.31 -4.95 -4.76
N MET A 317 7.77 -5.01 -6.01
CA MET A 317 7.27 -4.19 -7.12
C MET A 317 6.30 -5.01 -7.96
N ALA A 318 5.06 -4.57 -8.09
CA ALA A 318 4.06 -5.18 -8.96
C ALA A 318 4.06 -4.49 -10.33
N LYS A 319 4.22 -5.26 -11.42
CA LYS A 319 4.13 -4.74 -12.79
C LYS A 319 3.15 -5.59 -13.61
N ASN A 320 2.14 -4.93 -14.21
CA ASN A 320 1.40 -5.50 -15.32
C ASN A 320 2.37 -5.71 -16.50
N THR A 321 2.69 -6.97 -16.80
CA THR A 321 3.81 -7.31 -17.68
C THR A 321 3.64 -6.70 -19.07
N TRP A 322 2.47 -6.87 -19.69
CA TRP A 322 2.25 -6.43 -21.07
C TRP A 322 2.28 -4.91 -21.20
N VAL A 323 1.61 -4.22 -20.28
CA VAL A 323 1.61 -2.76 -20.22
C VAL A 323 3.03 -2.23 -19.97
N TRP A 324 3.78 -2.88 -19.07
CA TRP A 324 5.16 -2.48 -18.76
C TRP A 324 6.08 -2.64 -19.97
N LEU A 325 5.99 -3.75 -20.73
CA LEU A 325 6.80 -3.93 -21.94
C LEU A 325 6.49 -2.88 -23.03
N ASP A 326 5.22 -2.49 -23.19
CA ASP A 326 4.82 -1.38 -24.08
C ASP A 326 5.39 -0.02 -23.63
N GLN A 327 5.33 0.28 -22.33
CA GLN A 327 5.93 1.49 -21.76
C GLN A 327 7.44 1.52 -21.95
N LEU A 328 8.15 0.42 -21.64
CA LEU A 328 9.58 0.29 -21.87
C LEU A 328 9.94 0.45 -23.34
N SER A 329 9.09 -0.06 -24.25
CA SER A 329 9.33 0.10 -25.68
C SER A 329 9.36 1.58 -26.10
N LYS A 330 8.46 2.38 -25.52
CA LYS A 330 8.37 3.82 -25.76
C LYS A 330 9.53 4.57 -25.12
N GLU A 331 9.90 4.20 -23.89
CA GLU A 331 11.00 4.82 -23.14
C GLU A 331 12.36 4.59 -23.81
N TYR A 332 12.67 3.34 -24.15
CA TYR A 332 13.95 2.95 -24.77
C TYR A 332 13.97 3.08 -26.29
N GLN A 333 12.88 3.59 -26.89
CA GLN A 333 12.73 3.80 -28.33
C GLN A 333 13.07 2.56 -29.18
N ARG A 334 12.77 1.36 -28.65
CA ARG A 334 12.98 0.07 -29.32
C ARG A 334 11.83 -0.86 -29.00
N GLU A 335 11.54 -1.81 -29.88
CA GLU A 335 10.48 -2.77 -29.63
C GLU A 335 10.89 -3.80 -28.55
N ILE A 336 10.12 -3.84 -27.46
CA ILE A 336 10.28 -4.77 -26.33
C ILE A 336 8.95 -5.51 -26.15
N ARG A 337 8.90 -6.77 -26.56
CA ARG A 337 7.69 -7.63 -26.49
C ARG A 337 7.88 -8.87 -25.64
N ARG A 338 9.12 -9.24 -25.32
CA ARG A 338 9.46 -10.47 -24.59
C ARG A 338 10.20 -10.18 -23.29
N LEU A 339 10.14 -11.13 -22.35
CA LEU A 339 10.77 -11.00 -21.03
C LEU A 339 12.30 -10.88 -21.10
N ASP A 340 12.94 -11.54 -22.07
CA ASP A 340 14.39 -11.46 -22.31
C ASP A 340 14.83 -10.11 -22.89
N GLN A 341 13.90 -9.28 -23.38
CA GLN A 341 14.19 -7.98 -23.96
C GLN A 341 14.12 -6.81 -22.95
N ILE A 342 13.65 -7.08 -21.72
CA ILE A 342 13.67 -6.09 -20.64
C ILE A 342 15.12 -5.61 -20.47
N PRO A 343 15.38 -4.28 -20.54
CA PRO A 343 16.73 -3.71 -20.44
C PRO A 343 17.39 -4.03 -19.10
N ASP A 344 18.71 -4.09 -19.09
CA ASP A 344 19.48 -4.32 -17.87
C ASP A 344 19.43 -3.08 -16.97
N GLU A 345 19.39 -1.89 -17.57
CA GLU A 345 19.26 -0.58 -16.93
C GLU A 345 18.03 -0.49 -16.03
N GLU A 346 16.91 -1.11 -16.44
CA GLU A 346 15.68 -1.18 -15.63
C GLU A 346 15.87 -2.04 -14.37
N LEU A 347 16.54 -3.18 -14.52
CA LEU A 347 16.81 -4.08 -13.40
C LEU A 347 17.83 -3.45 -12.44
N ASP A 348 18.84 -2.75 -12.99
CA ASP A 348 19.82 -1.99 -12.21
C ASP A 348 19.15 -0.85 -11.42
N GLN A 349 18.20 -0.14 -12.04
CA GLN A 349 17.44 0.91 -11.37
C GLN A 349 16.53 0.35 -10.26
N MET A 350 15.85 -0.78 -10.48
CA MET A 350 15.04 -1.42 -9.43
C MET A 350 15.92 -1.85 -8.24
N ALA A 351 17.07 -2.45 -8.52
CA ALA A 351 18.01 -2.87 -7.49
C ALA A 351 18.59 -1.68 -6.71
N SER A 352 18.95 -0.58 -7.38
CA SER A 352 19.46 0.63 -6.72
C SER A 352 18.42 1.31 -5.83
N ARG A 353 17.13 1.08 -6.09
CA ARG A 353 15.99 1.55 -5.26
C ARG A 353 15.58 0.54 -4.18
N ASN A 354 16.39 -0.50 -3.99
CA ASN A 354 16.20 -1.61 -3.04
C ASN A 354 14.93 -2.44 -3.23
N PHE A 355 14.38 -2.47 -4.45
CA PHE A 355 13.38 -3.47 -4.82
C PHE A 355 14.06 -4.81 -5.05
N ASN A 356 13.72 -5.80 -4.23
CA ASN A 356 14.31 -7.14 -4.28
C ASN A 356 13.27 -8.24 -4.57
N GLY A 357 12.02 -7.84 -4.81
CA GLY A 357 10.95 -8.68 -5.35
C GLY A 357 10.31 -8.01 -6.57
N LEU A 358 10.11 -8.75 -7.66
CA LEU A 358 9.41 -8.29 -8.86
C LEU A 358 8.25 -9.24 -9.19
N TRP A 359 7.03 -8.78 -9.01
CA TRP A 359 5.82 -9.51 -9.37
C TRP A 359 5.39 -9.16 -10.79
N LEU A 360 5.45 -10.17 -11.66
CA LEU A 360 5.03 -10.08 -13.05
C LEU A 360 3.61 -10.62 -13.21
N ILE A 361 2.66 -9.71 -13.44
CA ILE A 361 1.25 -10.05 -13.58
C ILE A 361 0.97 -10.48 -15.03
N GLY A 362 0.24 -11.59 -15.19
CA GLY A 362 -0.27 -12.04 -16.48
C GLY A 362 0.76 -12.66 -17.43
N ILE A 363 1.72 -13.42 -16.88
CA ILE A 363 2.78 -14.12 -17.63
C ILE A 363 2.39 -15.50 -18.18
N TRP A 364 1.34 -16.10 -17.61
CA TRP A 364 0.87 -17.44 -17.96
C TRP A 364 0.06 -17.45 -19.26
N GLU A 365 -0.05 -18.62 -19.88
CA GLU A 365 -0.86 -18.85 -21.08
C GLU A 365 -2.36 -18.66 -20.77
N ARG A 366 -2.99 -17.76 -21.50
CA ARG A 366 -4.37 -17.33 -21.25
C ARG A 366 -5.35 -18.04 -22.18
N SER A 367 -6.56 -18.26 -21.68
CA SER A 367 -7.68 -18.83 -22.44
C SER A 367 -8.14 -17.86 -23.54
N ASN A 368 -8.09 -18.26 -24.80
CA ASN A 368 -8.58 -17.48 -25.94
C ASN A 368 -10.09 -17.18 -25.86
N ALA A 369 -10.86 -18.00 -25.13
CA ALA A 369 -12.29 -17.80 -24.94
C ALA A 369 -12.61 -16.47 -24.23
N SER A 370 -11.80 -16.07 -23.23
CA SER A 370 -11.95 -14.80 -22.50
C SER A 370 -11.89 -13.60 -23.45
N ARG A 371 -10.89 -13.58 -24.35
CA ARG A 371 -10.77 -12.56 -25.41
C ARG A 371 -11.97 -12.57 -26.33
N ARG A 372 -12.41 -13.75 -26.79
CA ARG A 372 -13.53 -13.87 -27.74
C ARG A 372 -14.84 -13.33 -27.16
N ILE A 373 -15.12 -13.60 -25.88
CA ILE A 373 -16.30 -13.07 -25.19
C ILE A 373 -16.28 -11.53 -25.23
N LYS A 374 -15.17 -10.91 -24.85
CA LYS A 374 -15.01 -9.44 -24.84
C LYS A 374 -15.18 -8.83 -26.23
N HIS A 375 -14.64 -9.48 -27.26
CA HIS A 375 -14.79 -9.06 -28.66
C HIS A 375 -16.25 -9.08 -29.11
N ILE A 376 -17.02 -10.11 -28.75
CA ILE A 376 -18.46 -10.19 -29.04
C ILE A 376 -19.21 -9.04 -28.36
N MET A 377 -18.78 -8.64 -27.15
CA MET A 377 -19.36 -7.51 -26.42
C MET A 377 -18.92 -6.12 -26.94
N GLY A 378 -18.11 -6.06 -28.00
CA GLY A 378 -17.68 -4.82 -28.65
C GLY A 378 -16.29 -4.31 -28.28
N PHE A 379 -15.56 -5.00 -27.39
CA PHE A 379 -14.22 -4.59 -26.94
C PHE A 379 -13.12 -5.26 -27.78
N THR A 380 -12.94 -4.81 -29.02
CA THR A 380 -12.05 -5.46 -30.01
C THR A 380 -10.55 -5.42 -29.67
N ASP A 381 -10.09 -4.42 -28.90
CA ASP A 381 -8.69 -4.28 -28.48
C ASP A 381 -8.35 -5.07 -27.19
N ALA A 382 -9.34 -5.66 -26.52
CA ALA A 382 -9.12 -6.36 -25.26
C ALA A 382 -8.41 -7.71 -25.47
N VAL A 383 -7.49 -8.06 -24.56
CA VAL A 383 -6.90 -9.41 -24.49
C VAL A 383 -7.59 -10.28 -23.44
N SER A 384 -7.26 -11.57 -23.43
CA SER A 384 -7.75 -12.51 -22.42
C SER A 384 -7.36 -12.03 -21.02
N SER A 385 -8.26 -12.24 -20.05
CA SER A 385 -7.96 -11.95 -18.64
C SER A 385 -6.73 -12.73 -18.19
N ALA A 386 -5.84 -12.10 -17.43
CA ALA A 386 -4.68 -12.73 -16.83
C ALA A 386 -5.02 -13.90 -15.89
N TYR A 387 -6.25 -13.96 -15.35
CA TYR A 387 -6.69 -15.04 -14.45
C TYR A 387 -7.59 -16.09 -15.13
N SER A 388 -7.98 -15.88 -16.40
CA SER A 388 -8.60 -16.92 -17.22
C SER A 388 -7.51 -17.74 -17.91
N LEU A 389 -6.91 -18.67 -17.18
CA LEU A 389 -5.74 -19.43 -17.62
C LEU A 389 -6.09 -20.65 -18.49
N TYR A 390 -5.32 -20.86 -19.56
CA TYR A 390 -5.38 -22.10 -20.34
C TYR A 390 -4.53 -23.21 -19.69
N ASP A 391 -3.29 -22.86 -19.32
CA ASP A 391 -2.33 -23.73 -18.62
C ASP A 391 -1.25 -22.87 -17.91
N TYR A 392 -0.54 -23.43 -16.93
CA TYR A 392 0.56 -22.76 -16.21
C TYR A 392 1.89 -22.83 -16.97
N GLN A 393 1.85 -22.46 -18.25
CA GLN A 393 3.03 -22.30 -19.10
C GLN A 393 3.28 -20.82 -19.35
N ILE A 394 4.54 -20.39 -19.39
CA ILE A 394 4.88 -19.01 -19.74
C ILE A 394 4.41 -18.75 -21.17
N ALA A 395 3.63 -17.69 -21.37
CA ALA A 395 3.03 -17.37 -22.67
C ALA A 395 4.10 -17.24 -23.76
N GLN A 396 3.87 -17.90 -24.90
CA GLN A 396 4.82 -17.88 -26.02
C GLN A 396 5.01 -16.48 -26.61
N ASP A 397 3.98 -15.64 -26.55
CA ASP A 397 4.05 -14.23 -26.97
C ASP A 397 5.05 -13.42 -26.13
N LEU A 398 5.28 -13.82 -24.87
CA LEU A 398 6.29 -13.23 -23.97
C LEU A 398 7.67 -13.89 -24.10
N GLY A 399 7.79 -14.86 -25.01
CA GLY A 399 9.02 -15.60 -25.31
C GLY A 399 9.19 -16.95 -24.62
N GLY A 400 8.16 -17.41 -23.90
CA GLY A 400 8.11 -18.72 -23.26
C GLY A 400 9.17 -18.92 -22.18
N GLU A 401 9.40 -20.19 -21.84
CA GLU A 401 10.29 -20.60 -20.74
C GLU A 401 11.73 -20.08 -20.91
N THR A 402 12.23 -20.02 -22.15
CA THR A 402 13.60 -19.52 -22.44
C THR A 402 13.78 -18.05 -22.09
N ALA A 403 12.80 -17.20 -22.42
CA ALA A 403 12.86 -15.77 -22.12
C ALA A 403 12.73 -15.52 -20.61
N TYR A 404 11.86 -16.31 -19.96
CA TYR A 404 11.71 -16.29 -18.51
C TYR A 404 13.03 -16.65 -17.79
N GLN A 405 13.68 -17.76 -18.17
CA GLN A 405 14.93 -18.20 -17.53
C GLN A 405 16.02 -17.13 -17.66
N ASN A 406 16.16 -16.52 -18.85
CA ASN A 406 17.09 -15.42 -19.07
C ASN A 406 16.81 -14.23 -18.13
N LEU A 407 15.55 -13.78 -18.02
CA LEU A 407 15.18 -12.70 -17.10
C LEU A 407 15.45 -13.09 -15.64
N ASN A 408 15.09 -14.31 -15.24
CA ASN A 408 15.27 -14.81 -13.88
C ASN A 408 16.75 -14.81 -13.46
N GLU A 409 17.65 -15.24 -14.34
CA GLU A 409 19.09 -15.22 -14.09
C GLU A 409 19.63 -13.79 -13.93
N ARG A 410 19.24 -12.88 -14.83
CA ARG A 410 19.65 -11.46 -14.78
C ARG A 410 19.11 -10.72 -13.55
N ALA A 411 17.87 -11.00 -13.16
CA ALA A 411 17.24 -10.46 -11.95
C ALA A 411 17.91 -11.00 -10.68
N LYS A 412 18.16 -12.32 -10.61
CA LYS A 412 18.86 -12.95 -9.48
C LYS A 412 20.27 -12.41 -9.29
N ALA A 413 21.01 -12.15 -10.38
CA ALA A 413 22.34 -11.55 -10.31
C ALA A 413 22.35 -10.17 -9.61
N ARG A 414 21.21 -9.48 -9.62
CA ARG A 414 20.98 -8.17 -8.98
C ARG A 414 20.25 -8.27 -7.63
N GLY A 415 20.03 -9.48 -7.12
CA GLY A 415 19.32 -9.72 -5.86
C GLY A 415 17.79 -9.65 -5.96
N ILE A 416 17.22 -9.54 -7.17
CA ILE A 416 15.79 -9.45 -7.41
C ILE A 416 15.20 -10.86 -7.57
N ARG A 417 14.20 -11.18 -6.76
CA ARG A 417 13.43 -12.43 -6.84
C ARG A 417 12.17 -12.21 -7.65
N LEU A 418 11.94 -13.06 -8.64
CA LEU A 418 10.70 -13.03 -9.40
C LEU A 418 9.54 -13.63 -8.60
N ALA A 419 8.41 -12.95 -8.66
CA ALA A 419 7.14 -13.37 -8.10
C ALA A 419 6.11 -13.58 -9.23
N SER A 420 5.18 -14.51 -9.00
CA SER A 420 4.10 -14.80 -9.94
C SER A 420 2.78 -15.01 -9.22
N ASP A 421 1.69 -14.72 -9.92
CA ASP A 421 0.35 -15.13 -9.54
C ASP A 421 0.17 -16.64 -9.68
N MET A 422 -0.58 -17.21 -8.75
CA MET A 422 -1.14 -18.53 -8.86
C MET A 422 -2.62 -18.46 -8.51
N VAL A 423 -3.47 -18.92 -9.43
CA VAL A 423 -4.93 -18.99 -9.34
C VAL A 423 -5.34 -20.45 -9.09
N PRO A 424 -5.54 -20.88 -7.83
CA PRO A 424 -5.80 -22.29 -7.51
C PRO A 424 -7.29 -22.64 -7.56
N ASN A 425 -8.16 -21.65 -7.59
CA ASN A 425 -9.60 -21.82 -7.43
C ASN A 425 -10.31 -22.27 -8.72
N HIS A 426 -9.86 -21.78 -9.87
CA HIS A 426 -10.49 -21.99 -11.16
C HIS A 426 -9.47 -22.00 -12.30
N THR A 427 -9.94 -22.41 -13.49
CA THR A 427 -9.20 -22.24 -14.77
C THR A 427 -10.03 -21.42 -15.74
N GLY A 428 -9.52 -21.06 -16.92
CA GLY A 428 -10.36 -20.50 -17.98
C GLY A 428 -11.40 -21.51 -18.50
N ILE A 429 -12.54 -21.03 -19.00
CA ILE A 429 -13.59 -21.92 -19.58
C ILE A 429 -13.06 -22.77 -20.75
N TYR A 430 -12.06 -22.28 -21.46
CA TYR A 430 -11.26 -23.04 -22.39
C TYR A 430 -9.86 -23.21 -21.80
N SER A 431 -9.64 -24.35 -21.15
CA SER A 431 -8.37 -24.72 -20.53
C SER A 431 -8.04 -26.18 -20.79
N LYS A 432 -6.76 -26.53 -20.61
CA LYS A 432 -6.30 -27.91 -20.74
C LYS A 432 -7.11 -28.87 -19.86
N TRP A 433 -7.40 -28.47 -18.62
CA TRP A 433 -8.18 -29.29 -17.68
C TRP A 433 -9.65 -29.43 -18.08
N VAL A 434 -10.31 -28.39 -18.60
CA VAL A 434 -11.72 -28.53 -19.07
C VAL A 434 -11.82 -29.51 -20.25
N ILE A 435 -10.78 -29.57 -21.09
CA ILE A 435 -10.71 -30.47 -22.23
C ILE A 435 -10.38 -31.90 -21.80
N GLU A 436 -9.27 -32.09 -21.08
CA GLU A 436 -8.70 -33.39 -20.74
C GLU A 436 -9.34 -34.03 -19.49
N ASN A 437 -9.69 -33.22 -18.48
CA ASN A 437 -10.15 -33.66 -17.16
C ASN A 437 -11.44 -32.95 -16.72
N PRO A 438 -12.55 -33.05 -17.48
CA PRO A 438 -13.80 -32.34 -17.17
C PRO A 438 -14.45 -32.77 -15.84
N ASP A 439 -14.00 -33.90 -15.26
CA ASP A 439 -14.45 -34.33 -13.94
C ASP A 439 -13.85 -33.53 -12.79
N TYR A 440 -12.83 -32.69 -13.02
CA TYR A 440 -12.23 -31.85 -11.97
C TYR A 440 -13.10 -30.67 -11.53
N PHE A 441 -14.15 -30.36 -12.28
CA PHE A 441 -14.95 -29.15 -12.08
C PHE A 441 -16.29 -29.42 -11.41
N ILE A 442 -16.80 -28.41 -10.70
CA ILE A 442 -18.17 -28.43 -10.17
C ILE A 442 -19.12 -28.35 -11.36
N GLN A 443 -20.02 -29.31 -11.48
CA GLN A 443 -20.84 -29.47 -12.68
C GLN A 443 -22.17 -30.17 -12.40
N SER A 444 -23.10 -29.96 -13.32
CA SER A 444 -24.41 -30.63 -13.38
C SER A 444 -24.60 -31.30 -14.75
N ARG A 445 -25.44 -32.35 -14.77
CA ARG A 445 -25.87 -33.03 -16.01
C ARG A 445 -27.03 -32.32 -16.71
N VAL A 446 -27.68 -31.40 -16.01
CA VAL A 446 -28.83 -30.62 -16.50
C VAL A 446 -28.60 -29.14 -16.17
N PRO A 447 -29.14 -28.20 -16.97
CA PRO A 447 -29.01 -26.78 -16.67
C PRO A 447 -29.70 -26.49 -15.31
N PRO A 448 -29.04 -25.79 -14.37
CA PRO A 448 -29.62 -25.53 -13.04
C PRO A 448 -30.91 -24.71 -13.10
N PHE A 449 -31.02 -23.82 -14.10
CA PHE A 449 -32.20 -23.02 -14.37
C PHE A 449 -32.75 -23.31 -15.77
N PRO A 450 -34.07 -23.52 -15.91
CA PRO A 450 -34.70 -23.83 -17.19
C PRO A 450 -34.76 -22.66 -18.17
N ALA A 451 -34.49 -21.44 -17.68
CA ALA A 451 -34.45 -20.24 -18.51
C ALA A 451 -33.18 -20.14 -19.37
N TYR A 452 -32.10 -20.82 -18.95
CA TYR A 452 -30.80 -20.73 -19.61
C TYR A 452 -30.81 -21.32 -21.02
N ARG A 453 -30.11 -20.65 -21.93
CA ARG A 453 -30.03 -20.97 -23.37
C ARG A 453 -28.58 -20.88 -23.82
N PHE A 454 -28.11 -21.95 -24.46
CA PHE A 454 -26.73 -22.07 -24.94
C PHE A 454 -26.72 -22.20 -26.47
N SER A 455 -27.32 -21.21 -27.16
CA SER A 455 -27.43 -21.19 -28.62
C SER A 455 -26.37 -20.31 -29.30
N GLY A 456 -25.64 -19.53 -28.51
CA GLY A 456 -24.54 -18.69 -28.95
C GLY A 456 -23.33 -19.41 -29.57
N GLU A 457 -22.32 -18.61 -29.91
CA GLU A 457 -21.10 -19.05 -30.58
C GLU A 457 -20.29 -20.06 -29.74
N ASN A 458 -19.62 -21.00 -30.41
CA ASN A 458 -18.65 -21.88 -29.78
C ASN A 458 -17.36 -21.12 -29.45
N LEU A 459 -16.98 -21.10 -28.18
CA LEU A 459 -15.79 -20.43 -27.66
C LEU A 459 -14.56 -21.35 -27.54
N SER A 460 -14.71 -22.65 -27.82
CA SER A 460 -13.60 -23.61 -27.85
C SER A 460 -12.92 -23.63 -29.22
N GLU A 461 -11.59 -23.54 -29.23
CA GLU A 461 -10.77 -23.72 -30.44
C GLU A 461 -10.48 -25.20 -30.77
N HIS A 462 -10.80 -26.12 -29.84
CA HIS A 462 -10.60 -27.55 -30.06
C HIS A 462 -11.66 -28.13 -31.02
N PRO A 463 -11.30 -28.94 -32.02
CA PRO A 463 -12.24 -29.43 -33.04
C PRO A 463 -13.38 -30.31 -32.49
N ASP A 464 -13.08 -31.10 -31.47
CA ASP A 464 -14.00 -32.10 -30.89
C ASP A 464 -14.90 -31.57 -29.76
N PHE A 465 -14.63 -30.38 -29.21
CA PHE A 465 -15.35 -29.88 -28.04
C PHE A 465 -15.99 -28.52 -28.33
N GLU A 466 -17.23 -28.36 -27.91
CA GLU A 466 -17.91 -27.07 -27.91
C GLU A 466 -18.01 -26.53 -26.49
N ILE A 467 -17.75 -25.23 -26.34
CA ILE A 467 -17.95 -24.48 -25.10
C ILE A 467 -18.85 -23.29 -25.41
N ARG A 468 -19.96 -23.16 -24.72
CA ARG A 468 -20.95 -22.10 -24.93
C ARG A 468 -21.37 -21.47 -23.60
N ILE A 469 -21.45 -20.16 -23.57
CA ILE A 469 -22.05 -19.41 -22.46
C ILE A 469 -23.52 -19.10 -22.74
N ASP A 470 -24.25 -18.68 -21.72
CA ASP A 470 -25.67 -18.36 -21.82
C ASP A 470 -25.95 -17.14 -22.70
N ASP A 471 -27.01 -17.21 -23.50
CA ASP A 471 -27.39 -16.16 -24.43
C ASP A 471 -27.79 -14.86 -23.72
N GLY A 472 -28.32 -14.96 -22.50
CA GLY A 472 -28.72 -13.83 -21.65
C GLY A 472 -27.56 -12.93 -21.26
N TYR A 473 -26.35 -13.48 -21.23
CA TYR A 473 -25.11 -12.72 -20.98
C TYR A 473 -24.88 -11.66 -22.05
N TYR A 474 -25.04 -12.03 -23.33
CA TYR A 474 -24.84 -11.09 -24.44
C TYR A 474 -25.91 -10.00 -24.48
N SER A 475 -27.15 -10.32 -24.08
CA SER A 475 -28.24 -9.35 -23.98
C SER A 475 -28.27 -8.57 -22.66
N LYS A 476 -27.38 -8.86 -21.71
CA LYS A 476 -27.36 -8.30 -20.34
C LYS A 476 -28.71 -8.45 -19.62
N THR A 477 -29.43 -9.53 -19.91
CA THR A 477 -30.73 -9.83 -19.30
C THR A 477 -30.62 -10.83 -18.16
N ASP A 478 -29.56 -11.65 -18.17
CA ASP A 478 -29.24 -12.63 -17.13
C ASP A 478 -27.74 -12.99 -17.22
N ALA A 479 -27.17 -13.60 -16.18
CA ALA A 479 -25.81 -14.14 -16.18
C ALA A 479 -25.84 -15.55 -15.60
N ALA A 480 -25.82 -16.56 -16.47
CA ALA A 480 -25.89 -17.94 -16.02
C ALA A 480 -24.72 -18.32 -15.11
N VAL A 481 -25.01 -19.08 -14.05
CA VAL A 481 -23.98 -19.62 -13.14
C VAL A 481 -23.15 -20.76 -13.73
N VAL A 482 -23.52 -21.25 -14.92
CA VAL A 482 -22.86 -22.35 -15.63
C VAL A 482 -22.65 -22.03 -17.11
N PHE A 483 -21.64 -22.65 -17.71
CA PHE A 483 -21.47 -22.77 -19.16
C PHE A 483 -21.67 -24.22 -19.62
N GLN A 484 -22.02 -24.39 -20.89
CA GLN A 484 -22.22 -25.70 -21.51
C GLN A 484 -20.94 -26.19 -22.19
N ARG A 485 -20.52 -27.42 -21.86
CA ARG A 485 -19.50 -28.18 -22.59
C ARG A 485 -20.14 -29.34 -23.32
N VAL A 486 -19.86 -29.50 -24.61
CA VAL A 486 -20.33 -30.63 -25.43
C VAL A 486 -19.13 -31.36 -26.03
N ASP A 487 -19.01 -32.66 -25.78
CA ASP A 487 -18.09 -33.53 -26.53
C ASP A 487 -18.80 -34.04 -27.78
N ARG A 488 -18.36 -33.57 -28.96
CA ARG A 488 -18.98 -33.93 -30.26
C ARG A 488 -18.80 -35.39 -30.61
N ARG A 489 -17.80 -36.08 -30.05
CA ARG A 489 -17.50 -37.49 -30.36
C ARG A 489 -18.44 -38.43 -29.63
N THR A 490 -18.80 -38.08 -28.39
CA THR A 490 -19.63 -38.92 -27.51
C THR A 490 -21.07 -38.41 -27.37
N GLY A 491 -21.32 -37.15 -27.68
CA GLY A 491 -22.57 -36.46 -27.37
C GLY A 491 -22.73 -36.11 -25.89
N ASP A 492 -21.67 -36.24 -25.09
CA ASP A 492 -21.69 -35.92 -23.65
C ASP A 492 -21.84 -34.41 -23.44
N VAL A 493 -22.95 -34.01 -22.82
CA VAL A 493 -23.26 -32.62 -22.47
C VAL A 493 -23.10 -32.44 -20.96
N ARG A 494 -22.35 -31.41 -20.57
CA ARG A 494 -22.12 -31.04 -19.17
C ARG A 494 -22.32 -29.55 -18.96
N TYR A 495 -22.81 -29.17 -17.79
CA TYR A 495 -22.97 -27.78 -17.38
C TYR A 495 -22.01 -27.51 -16.23
N ILE A 496 -20.94 -26.78 -16.50
CA ILE A 496 -19.84 -26.54 -15.56
C ILE A 496 -20.04 -25.16 -14.94
N TYR A 497 -19.88 -25.05 -13.62
CA TYR A 497 -20.03 -23.78 -12.91
C TYR A 497 -18.87 -22.84 -13.18
N HIS A 498 -19.20 -21.55 -13.34
CA HIS A 498 -18.23 -20.48 -13.37
C HIS A 498 -17.61 -20.25 -11.99
N GLY A 499 -16.39 -19.72 -11.92
CA GLY A 499 -15.81 -19.25 -10.68
C GLY A 499 -16.65 -18.14 -10.06
N ASN A 500 -16.80 -18.16 -8.73
CA ASN A 500 -17.61 -17.20 -7.98
C ASN A 500 -17.11 -17.14 -6.53
N ASP A 501 -17.08 -15.94 -5.96
CA ASP A 501 -16.67 -15.61 -4.59
C ASP A 501 -17.84 -15.39 -3.62
N GLY A 502 -19.07 -15.56 -4.09
CA GLY A 502 -20.32 -15.22 -3.39
C GLY A 502 -20.96 -13.91 -3.90
N THR A 503 -20.43 -13.29 -4.96
CA THR A 503 -21.08 -12.18 -5.65
C THR A 503 -22.21 -12.66 -6.59
N ASN A 504 -23.14 -11.76 -6.95
CA ASN A 504 -24.30 -12.13 -7.78
C ASN A 504 -23.89 -12.42 -9.23
N MET A 505 -22.77 -11.85 -9.69
CA MET A 505 -22.24 -12.04 -11.03
C MET A 505 -21.11 -13.08 -11.00
N PRO A 506 -21.27 -14.24 -11.64
CA PRO A 506 -20.16 -15.19 -11.77
C PRO A 506 -19.05 -14.65 -12.68
N TRP A 507 -17.81 -15.10 -12.47
CA TRP A 507 -16.69 -14.86 -13.38
C TRP A 507 -16.84 -15.72 -14.64
N ASN A 508 -17.58 -15.17 -15.61
CA ASN A 508 -18.11 -15.87 -16.78
C ASN A 508 -17.06 -16.46 -17.76
N ASP A 509 -15.79 -16.08 -17.64
CA ASP A 509 -14.69 -16.64 -18.43
C ASP A 509 -13.86 -17.68 -17.66
N THR A 510 -14.32 -18.10 -16.48
CA THR A 510 -13.65 -19.09 -15.63
C THR A 510 -14.50 -20.35 -15.39
N ALA A 511 -13.86 -21.44 -14.99
CA ALA A 511 -14.45 -22.74 -14.66
C ALA A 511 -13.98 -23.20 -13.28
N GLN A 512 -14.93 -23.40 -12.36
CA GLN A 512 -14.68 -23.66 -10.94
C GLN A 512 -14.23 -25.11 -10.66
N LEU A 513 -13.11 -25.27 -9.95
CA LEU A 513 -12.61 -26.57 -9.53
C LEU A 513 -13.38 -27.13 -8.33
N ASP A 514 -13.56 -28.45 -8.31
CA ASP A 514 -14.26 -29.18 -7.26
C ASP A 514 -13.28 -29.71 -6.20
N MET A 515 -12.93 -28.84 -5.26
CA MET A 515 -11.98 -29.15 -4.19
C MET A 515 -12.50 -30.18 -3.18
N ILE A 516 -13.74 -30.65 -3.29
CA ILE A 516 -14.23 -31.78 -2.47
C ILE A 516 -13.55 -33.10 -2.88
N LYS A 517 -13.05 -33.19 -4.13
CA LYS A 517 -12.37 -34.37 -4.65
C LYS A 517 -10.88 -34.36 -4.30
N GLN A 518 -10.41 -35.46 -3.71
CA GLN A 518 -9.00 -35.59 -3.31
C GLN A 518 -8.06 -35.52 -4.51
N GLU A 519 -8.40 -36.15 -5.65
CA GLU A 519 -7.55 -36.07 -6.84
C GLU A 519 -7.37 -34.64 -7.38
N VAL A 520 -8.39 -33.78 -7.24
CA VAL A 520 -8.33 -32.37 -7.67
C VAL A 520 -7.42 -31.59 -6.74
N ARG A 521 -7.58 -31.74 -5.42
CA ARG A 521 -6.69 -31.10 -4.44
C ARG A 521 -5.23 -31.47 -4.68
N GLU A 522 -4.94 -32.75 -4.92
CA GLU A 522 -3.59 -33.21 -5.21
C GLU A 522 -3.05 -32.62 -6.52
N ALA A 523 -3.85 -32.58 -7.60
CA ALA A 523 -3.45 -31.98 -8.87
C ALA A 523 -3.12 -30.49 -8.73
N VAL A 524 -3.93 -29.74 -7.96
CA VAL A 524 -3.68 -28.32 -7.67
C VAL A 524 -2.42 -28.14 -6.83
N ILE A 525 -2.20 -28.97 -5.78
CA ILE A 525 -0.97 -28.94 -4.98
C ILE A 525 0.26 -29.17 -5.88
N GLN A 526 0.24 -30.18 -6.75
CA GLN A 526 1.36 -30.44 -7.65
C GLN A 526 1.61 -29.27 -8.61
N MET A 527 0.55 -28.61 -9.09
CA MET A 527 0.68 -27.42 -9.92
C MET A 527 1.30 -26.25 -9.14
N ILE A 528 0.87 -26.00 -7.89
CA ILE A 528 1.49 -25.01 -7.00
C ILE A 528 2.98 -25.30 -6.81
N MET A 529 3.33 -26.56 -6.56
CA MET A 529 4.73 -26.96 -6.41
C MET A 529 5.52 -26.76 -7.71
N GLU A 530 4.91 -26.98 -8.88
CA GLU A 530 5.55 -26.72 -10.17
C GLU A 530 5.81 -25.22 -10.40
N VAL A 531 4.86 -24.37 -10.05
CA VAL A 531 5.03 -22.90 -10.08
C VAL A 531 6.13 -22.48 -9.09
N ALA A 532 6.15 -23.05 -7.89
CA ALA A 532 7.15 -22.77 -6.86
C ALA A 532 8.59 -23.14 -7.25
N ARG A 533 8.77 -24.15 -8.11
CA ARG A 533 10.11 -24.48 -8.66
C ARG A 533 10.66 -23.39 -9.57
N ARG A 534 9.78 -22.56 -10.16
CA ARG A 534 10.16 -21.43 -11.02
C ARG A 534 10.37 -20.17 -10.18
N PHE A 535 9.39 -19.82 -9.35
CA PHE A 535 9.33 -18.54 -8.63
C PHE A 535 9.66 -18.66 -7.14
N SER A 536 10.43 -17.71 -6.61
CA SER A 536 10.76 -17.65 -5.18
C SER A 536 9.64 -17.04 -4.33
N ILE A 537 8.72 -16.31 -4.95
CA ILE A 537 7.57 -15.67 -4.32
C ILE A 537 6.32 -16.06 -5.11
N ILE A 538 5.28 -16.54 -4.43
CA ILE A 538 4.00 -16.91 -5.05
C ILE A 538 2.90 -16.11 -4.38
N ARG A 539 2.12 -15.38 -5.17
CA ARG A 539 0.91 -14.72 -4.72
C ARG A 539 -0.29 -15.56 -5.12
N PHE A 540 -1.05 -16.03 -4.14
CA PHE A 540 -2.27 -16.81 -4.36
C PHE A 540 -3.46 -15.88 -4.50
N ASP A 541 -4.13 -15.96 -5.64
CA ASP A 541 -5.36 -15.22 -5.96
C ASP A 541 -6.58 -15.82 -5.23
N ALA A 542 -7.43 -14.94 -4.70
CA ALA A 542 -8.67 -15.23 -4.00
C ALA A 542 -8.55 -16.40 -3.00
N ALA A 543 -7.46 -16.45 -2.23
CA ALA A 543 -7.08 -17.61 -1.44
C ALA A 543 -8.15 -18.00 -0.40
N MET A 544 -8.89 -17.01 0.12
CA MET A 544 -10.00 -17.22 1.05
C MET A 544 -11.12 -18.11 0.49
N THR A 545 -11.32 -18.14 -0.84
CA THR A 545 -12.36 -18.98 -1.47
C THR A 545 -12.10 -20.48 -1.31
N LEU A 546 -10.83 -20.86 -1.09
CA LEU A 546 -10.38 -22.24 -0.94
C LEU A 546 -10.19 -22.68 0.52
N ALA A 547 -10.30 -21.75 1.48
CA ALA A 547 -10.33 -22.13 2.89
C ALA A 547 -11.55 -23.03 3.12
N LYS A 548 -11.37 -24.14 3.84
CA LYS A 548 -12.37 -25.20 3.99
C LYS A 548 -13.76 -24.67 4.39
N LYS A 549 -13.78 -23.74 5.34
CA LYS A 549 -15.00 -23.05 5.82
C LYS A 549 -15.76 -22.32 4.69
N HIS A 550 -15.06 -21.57 3.85
CA HIS A 550 -15.68 -20.79 2.79
C HIS A 550 -15.99 -21.61 1.55
N PHE A 551 -15.16 -22.61 1.25
CA PHE A 551 -15.48 -23.56 0.20
C PHE A 551 -16.78 -24.30 0.51
N ALA A 552 -16.98 -24.70 1.77
CA ALA A 552 -18.25 -25.24 2.25
C ALA A 552 -19.39 -24.22 2.09
N ARG A 553 -19.23 -22.99 2.61
CA ARG A 553 -20.23 -21.92 2.52
C ARG A 553 -20.73 -21.69 1.09
N LEU A 554 -19.80 -21.55 0.15
CA LEU A 554 -20.09 -21.16 -1.24
C LEU A 554 -20.67 -22.33 -2.05
N TRP A 555 -20.01 -23.49 -2.01
CA TRP A 555 -20.30 -24.57 -2.96
C TRP A 555 -21.13 -25.73 -2.38
N TYR A 556 -21.07 -25.94 -1.07
CA TYR A 556 -21.70 -27.06 -0.35
C TYR A 556 -22.27 -26.61 1.01
N PRO A 557 -23.18 -25.62 1.05
CA PRO A 557 -23.60 -24.97 2.29
C PRO A 557 -24.29 -25.94 3.26
N ARG A 558 -24.33 -25.59 4.55
CA ARG A 558 -25.13 -26.35 5.52
C ARG A 558 -26.61 -26.04 5.31
N PRO A 559 -27.51 -27.05 5.44
CA PRO A 559 -28.95 -26.80 5.35
C PRO A 559 -29.41 -25.68 6.29
N GLY A 560 -30.08 -24.65 5.75
CA GLY A 560 -30.57 -23.48 6.48
C GLY A 560 -29.62 -22.28 6.47
N THR A 561 -28.43 -22.44 5.90
CA THR A 561 -27.40 -21.40 5.75
C THR A 561 -27.12 -21.05 4.29
N GLY A 562 -27.68 -21.79 3.33
CA GLY A 562 -27.39 -21.62 1.91
C GLY A 562 -27.99 -20.35 1.28
N GLY A 563 -27.68 -20.16 -0.02
CA GLY A 563 -28.19 -19.05 -0.84
C GLY A 563 -27.12 -18.08 -1.35
N ASP A 564 -25.84 -18.30 -1.02
CA ASP A 564 -24.75 -17.42 -1.48
C ASP A 564 -24.42 -17.60 -2.97
N ILE A 565 -24.44 -18.83 -3.50
CA ILE A 565 -24.33 -19.11 -4.94
C ILE A 565 -25.65 -19.74 -5.43
N PRO A 566 -26.32 -19.15 -6.45
CA PRO A 566 -27.58 -19.69 -6.96
C PRO A 566 -27.44 -21.16 -7.39
N SER A 567 -28.47 -21.98 -7.10
CA SER A 567 -28.52 -23.43 -7.31
C SER A 567 -27.56 -24.31 -6.47
N ARG A 568 -26.73 -23.73 -5.61
CA ARG A 568 -25.84 -24.54 -4.75
C ARG A 568 -26.50 -25.02 -3.47
N ALA A 569 -27.62 -24.42 -3.06
CA ALA A 569 -28.46 -24.93 -1.97
C ALA A 569 -28.95 -26.37 -2.25
N ASP A 570 -29.14 -26.73 -3.53
CA ASP A 570 -29.47 -28.08 -4.00
C ASP A 570 -28.47 -29.15 -3.49
N TYR A 571 -27.21 -28.76 -3.33
CA TYR A 571 -26.09 -29.63 -2.95
C TYR A 571 -25.69 -29.46 -1.48
N ALA A 572 -26.56 -28.88 -0.64
CA ALA A 572 -26.28 -28.66 0.78
C ALA A 572 -26.00 -29.97 1.55
N MET A 573 -24.96 -29.96 2.38
CA MET A 573 -24.45 -31.11 3.15
C MET A 573 -24.32 -30.75 4.64
N THR A 574 -24.42 -31.74 5.52
CA THR A 574 -24.09 -31.50 6.94
C THR A 574 -22.58 -31.32 7.13
N GLN A 575 -22.18 -30.64 8.20
CA GLN A 575 -20.76 -30.41 8.50
C GLN A 575 -19.97 -31.73 8.54
N ALA A 576 -20.49 -32.76 9.24
CA ALA A 576 -19.85 -34.07 9.31
C ALA A 576 -19.71 -34.77 7.93
N GLN A 577 -20.68 -34.60 7.03
CA GLN A 577 -20.60 -35.16 5.68
C GLN A 577 -19.53 -34.44 4.85
N PHE A 578 -19.48 -33.12 4.95
CA PHE A 578 -18.48 -32.30 4.27
C PHE A 578 -17.07 -32.62 4.79
N ASP A 579 -16.89 -32.68 6.11
CA ASP A 579 -15.60 -33.02 6.74
C ASP A 579 -15.11 -34.42 6.38
N ALA A 580 -16.00 -35.37 6.14
CA ALA A 580 -15.62 -36.70 5.69
C ALA A 580 -15.01 -36.70 4.26
N LEU A 581 -15.43 -35.77 3.40
CA LEU A 581 -14.93 -35.64 2.01
C LEU A 581 -13.77 -34.65 1.89
N PHE A 582 -13.74 -33.64 2.75
CA PHE A 582 -12.72 -32.61 2.84
C PHE A 582 -12.12 -32.61 4.27
N PRO A 583 -11.32 -33.63 4.63
CA PRO A 583 -10.88 -33.83 6.01
C PRO A 583 -9.86 -32.79 6.48
N LEU A 584 -8.85 -32.51 5.65
CA LEU A 584 -7.76 -31.59 5.96
C LEU A 584 -8.03 -30.20 5.39
N GLU A 585 -7.48 -29.18 6.03
CA GLU A 585 -7.49 -27.82 5.46
C GLU A 585 -6.48 -27.73 4.31
N PHE A 586 -6.94 -27.32 3.13
CA PHE A 586 -6.16 -27.38 1.89
C PHE A 586 -4.91 -26.53 1.98
N TRP A 587 -5.03 -25.30 2.49
CA TRP A 587 -3.88 -24.40 2.60
C TRP A 587 -2.85 -24.86 3.62
N ARG A 588 -3.30 -25.50 4.71
CA ARG A 588 -2.38 -26.09 5.69
C ARG A 588 -1.54 -27.20 5.05
N GLU A 589 -2.18 -28.06 4.27
CA GLU A 589 -1.50 -29.13 3.53
C GLU A 589 -0.52 -28.58 2.49
N VAL A 590 -0.90 -27.52 1.75
CA VAL A 590 -0.01 -26.81 0.82
C VAL A 590 1.22 -26.28 1.58
N VAL A 591 1.02 -25.53 2.66
CA VAL A 591 2.12 -24.91 3.41
C VAL A 591 3.04 -25.97 4.01
N ASP A 592 2.52 -27.05 4.58
CA ASP A 592 3.34 -28.12 5.17
C ASP A 592 4.23 -28.79 4.12
N ARG A 593 3.67 -29.15 2.97
CA ARG A 593 4.42 -29.76 1.86
C ARG A 593 5.43 -28.78 1.25
N MET A 594 5.06 -27.50 1.15
CA MET A 594 5.96 -26.44 0.69
C MET A 594 7.14 -26.25 1.64
N ASN A 595 6.91 -26.24 2.95
CA ASN A 595 7.97 -26.12 3.95
C ASN A 595 8.91 -27.32 3.95
N GLU A 596 8.39 -28.52 3.69
CA GLU A 596 9.21 -29.73 3.58
C GLU A 596 10.05 -29.75 2.30
N ALA A 597 9.45 -29.44 1.15
CA ALA A 597 10.10 -29.59 -0.15
C ALA A 597 10.87 -28.35 -0.63
N MET A 598 10.39 -27.15 -0.31
CA MET A 598 10.83 -25.86 -0.84
C MET A 598 10.74 -24.75 0.23
N PRO A 599 11.48 -24.86 1.35
CA PRO A 599 11.41 -23.91 2.48
C PRO A 599 11.84 -22.47 2.13
N GLU A 600 12.52 -22.29 0.99
CA GLU A 600 12.97 -20.99 0.49
C GLU A 600 11.94 -20.31 -0.43
N THR A 601 10.68 -20.73 -0.43
CA THR A 601 9.60 -20.11 -1.22
C THR A 601 8.67 -19.29 -0.31
N LEU A 602 8.53 -17.99 -0.59
CA LEU A 602 7.61 -17.11 0.13
C LEU A 602 6.20 -17.28 -0.44
N LEU A 603 5.26 -17.62 0.44
CA LEU A 603 3.84 -17.78 0.14
C LEU A 603 3.05 -16.57 0.60
N LEU A 604 2.44 -15.86 -0.35
CA LEU A 604 1.63 -14.67 -0.12
C LEU A 604 0.18 -15.01 -0.45
N ALA A 605 -0.75 -14.79 0.48
CA ALA A 605 -2.17 -14.96 0.26
C ALA A 605 -2.86 -13.61 0.02
N GLU A 606 -3.58 -13.48 -1.09
CA GLU A 606 -4.68 -12.54 -1.16
C GLU A 606 -5.88 -13.18 -0.43
N ALA A 607 -6.12 -12.74 0.80
CA ALA A 607 -7.28 -13.14 1.57
C ALA A 607 -7.94 -11.92 2.18
N PHE A 608 -9.27 -11.91 2.16
CA PHE A 608 -10.11 -10.89 2.79
C PHE A 608 -11.07 -11.58 3.78
N TRP A 609 -12.11 -10.86 4.22
CA TRP A 609 -13.17 -11.37 5.11
C TRP A 609 -12.72 -11.69 6.55
N PHE A 610 -11.79 -10.90 7.10
CA PHE A 610 -11.29 -11.04 8.48
C PHE A 610 -10.53 -12.35 8.74
N MET A 611 -10.00 -12.95 7.67
CA MET A 611 -9.22 -14.19 7.74
C MET A 611 -7.72 -13.96 7.78
N GLU A 612 -7.24 -12.73 7.82
CA GLU A 612 -5.83 -12.42 7.69
C GLU A 612 -5.04 -13.14 8.79
N GLY A 613 -5.47 -12.98 10.04
CA GLY A 613 -4.94 -13.71 11.19
C GLY A 613 -5.01 -15.22 11.01
N TYR A 614 -6.13 -15.77 10.51
CA TYR A 614 -6.29 -17.20 10.27
C TYR A 614 -5.29 -17.75 9.22
N PHE A 615 -5.10 -17.04 8.10
CA PHE A 615 -4.16 -17.44 7.05
C PHE A 615 -2.72 -17.46 7.53
N VAL A 616 -2.31 -16.49 8.34
CA VAL A 616 -0.91 -16.44 8.78
C VAL A 616 -0.66 -17.27 10.03
N ARG A 617 -1.55 -17.21 11.02
CA ARG A 617 -1.40 -17.86 12.32
C ARG A 617 -1.73 -19.34 12.25
N THR A 618 -2.85 -19.71 11.62
CA THR A 618 -3.34 -21.10 11.61
C THR A 618 -2.89 -21.85 10.36
N LEU A 619 -3.05 -21.25 9.18
CA LEU A 619 -2.67 -21.90 7.91
C LEU A 619 -1.17 -21.82 7.62
N GLY A 620 -0.47 -20.89 8.26
CA GLY A 620 0.99 -20.76 8.15
C GLY A 620 1.47 -20.04 6.89
N MET A 621 0.63 -19.24 6.21
CA MET A 621 1.10 -18.38 5.12
C MET A 621 2.17 -17.40 5.62
N HIS A 622 3.15 -17.11 4.76
CA HIS A 622 4.22 -16.18 5.11
C HIS A 622 3.68 -14.75 5.14
N ARG A 623 2.88 -14.38 4.15
CA ARG A 623 2.33 -13.04 4.00
C ARG A 623 0.84 -13.06 3.63
N VAL A 624 0.10 -12.05 4.05
CA VAL A 624 -1.33 -11.85 3.72
C VAL A 624 -1.62 -10.38 3.44
N TYR A 625 -2.51 -10.09 2.51
CA TYR A 625 -2.92 -8.72 2.21
C TYR A 625 -3.53 -8.00 3.41
N ASN A 626 -3.26 -6.71 3.51
CA ASN A 626 -3.86 -5.81 4.50
C ASN A 626 -4.60 -4.67 3.80
N SER A 627 -5.81 -4.93 3.31
CA SER A 627 -6.64 -3.91 2.65
C SER A 627 -7.05 -2.78 3.60
N ALA A 628 -7.15 -3.06 4.91
CA ALA A 628 -7.43 -2.06 5.93
C ALA A 628 -6.39 -0.93 5.94
N PHE A 629 -5.11 -1.23 5.64
CA PHE A 629 -4.07 -0.22 5.47
C PHE A 629 -4.47 0.85 4.45
N MET A 630 -4.86 0.42 3.24
CA MET A 630 -5.20 1.33 2.16
C MET A 630 -6.51 2.07 2.45
N HIS A 631 -7.59 1.35 2.74
CA HIS A 631 -8.92 1.96 2.88
C HIS A 631 -9.02 2.90 4.09
N MET A 632 -8.51 2.49 5.26
CA MET A 632 -8.62 3.31 6.47
C MET A 632 -7.75 4.57 6.38
N LEU A 633 -6.52 4.47 5.86
CA LEU A 633 -5.65 5.63 5.70
C LEU A 633 -6.14 6.60 4.62
N LYS A 634 -6.70 6.07 3.53
CA LYS A 634 -7.35 6.88 2.47
C LYS A 634 -8.52 7.67 3.05
N ASN A 635 -9.41 7.00 3.77
CA ASN A 635 -10.63 7.57 4.33
C ASN A 635 -10.42 8.32 5.66
N GLU A 636 -9.17 8.42 6.14
CA GLU A 636 -8.80 9.07 7.41
C GLU A 636 -9.51 8.46 8.63
N GLU A 637 -9.83 7.16 8.56
CA GLU A 637 -10.35 6.36 9.67
C GLU A 637 -9.22 5.96 10.63
N ASN A 638 -8.46 6.95 11.11
CA ASN A 638 -7.21 6.76 11.84
C ASN A 638 -7.40 6.01 13.16
N GLU A 639 -8.50 6.29 13.88
CA GLU A 639 -8.91 5.57 15.10
C GLU A 639 -9.05 4.06 14.84
N LYS A 640 -9.78 3.67 13.78
CA LYS A 640 -9.95 2.26 13.40
C LYS A 640 -8.63 1.59 13.06
N TYR A 641 -7.75 2.29 12.34
CA TYR A 641 -6.45 1.73 11.97
C TYR A 641 -5.54 1.59 13.19
N ARG A 642 -5.58 2.55 14.12
CA ARG A 642 -4.84 2.48 15.38
C ARG A 642 -5.30 1.29 16.22
N ASP A 643 -6.63 1.12 16.36
CA ASP A 643 -7.23 -0.03 17.04
C ASP A 643 -6.80 -1.36 16.42
N LEU A 644 -6.77 -1.45 15.09
CA LEU A 644 -6.28 -2.65 14.39
C LEU A 644 -4.86 -3.00 14.78
N ILE A 645 -3.95 -2.02 14.84
CA ILE A 645 -2.55 -2.23 15.24
C ILE A 645 -2.47 -2.63 16.71
N THR A 646 -3.11 -1.90 17.62
CA THR A 646 -3.00 -2.18 19.06
C THR A 646 -3.66 -3.49 19.44
N ASN A 647 -4.83 -3.81 18.88
CA ASN A 647 -5.48 -5.10 19.10
C ASN A 647 -4.62 -6.26 18.60
N THR A 648 -3.92 -6.09 17.47
CA THR A 648 -2.99 -7.09 16.95
C THR A 648 -1.79 -7.26 17.90
N LEU A 649 -1.21 -6.18 18.41
CA LEU A 649 -0.07 -6.23 19.35
C LEU A 649 -0.45 -6.85 20.70
N GLU A 650 -1.68 -6.65 21.18
CA GLU A 650 -2.16 -7.23 22.44
C GLU A 650 -2.55 -8.71 22.32
N PHE A 651 -2.91 -9.16 21.11
CA PHE A 651 -3.31 -10.53 20.83
C PHE A 651 -2.16 -11.39 20.36
N GLU A 652 -1.57 -11.08 19.20
CA GLU A 652 -0.46 -11.82 18.59
C GLU A 652 0.34 -10.89 17.66
N PRO A 653 1.44 -10.29 18.17
CA PRO A 653 2.28 -9.37 17.40
C PRO A 653 2.85 -9.97 16.10
N GLU A 654 3.08 -11.29 16.06
CA GLU A 654 3.63 -11.98 14.89
C GLU A 654 2.75 -11.86 13.64
N ILE A 655 1.46 -11.53 13.78
CA ILE A 655 0.57 -11.24 12.65
C ILE A 655 1.01 -9.96 11.92
N LEU A 656 1.43 -8.92 12.66
CA LEU A 656 1.74 -7.61 12.09
C LEU A 656 2.88 -7.68 11.07
N LYS A 657 3.94 -8.48 11.33
CA LYS A 657 5.07 -8.65 10.41
C LYS A 657 4.73 -9.47 9.15
N ARG A 658 3.51 -10.01 9.07
CA ARG A 658 3.04 -10.81 7.94
C ARG A 658 2.09 -10.07 7.02
N TYR A 659 1.67 -8.86 7.38
CA TYR A 659 0.87 -8.05 6.49
C TYR A 659 1.66 -7.58 5.27
N VAL A 660 0.99 -7.58 4.13
CA VAL A 660 1.40 -6.88 2.92
C VAL A 660 0.70 -5.54 2.91
N ASN A 661 1.44 -4.47 3.16
CA ASN A 661 0.91 -3.12 3.15
C ASN A 661 1.12 -2.54 1.75
N PHE A 662 0.06 -1.97 1.18
CA PHE A 662 0.06 -1.39 -0.16
C PHE A 662 -0.87 -0.18 -0.23
N MET A 663 -0.55 0.78 -1.11
CA MET A 663 -1.40 1.94 -1.37
C MET A 663 -2.36 1.72 -2.55
N SER A 664 -2.10 0.69 -3.35
CA SER A 664 -2.89 0.28 -4.50
C SER A 664 -2.48 -1.14 -4.87
N ASN A 665 -3.36 -1.87 -5.53
CA ASN A 665 -3.11 -3.16 -6.15
C ASN A 665 -3.74 -3.15 -7.57
N PRO A 666 -3.58 -4.20 -8.38
CA PRO A 666 -4.13 -4.23 -9.75
C PRO A 666 -5.66 -4.07 -9.84
N ASP A 667 -6.40 -4.44 -8.80
CA ASP A 667 -7.87 -4.42 -8.77
C ASP A 667 -8.43 -3.08 -8.24
N GLU A 668 -7.59 -2.26 -7.61
CA GLU A 668 -7.92 -0.97 -6.99
C GLU A 668 -7.57 0.23 -7.88
N GLU A 669 -8.08 1.41 -7.55
CA GLU A 669 -7.62 2.64 -8.23
C GLU A 669 -6.13 2.91 -7.95
N THR A 670 -5.46 3.65 -8.83
CA THR A 670 -4.04 3.99 -8.69
C THR A 670 -3.78 4.77 -7.40
N ALA A 671 -2.59 4.61 -6.81
CA ALA A 671 -2.24 5.28 -5.56
C ALA A 671 -2.39 6.80 -5.66
N ILE A 672 -2.08 7.39 -6.82
CA ILE A 672 -2.26 8.83 -7.07
C ILE A 672 -3.73 9.25 -7.09
N ARG A 673 -4.63 8.45 -7.67
CA ARG A 673 -6.07 8.77 -7.63
C ARG A 673 -6.66 8.65 -6.23
N GLN A 674 -6.10 7.77 -5.42
CA GLN A 674 -6.58 7.53 -4.06
C GLN A 674 -6.03 8.54 -3.03
N PHE A 675 -4.75 8.90 -3.11
CA PHE A 675 -4.06 9.71 -2.11
C PHE A 675 -3.55 11.08 -2.63
N GLY A 676 -3.68 11.35 -3.92
CA GLY A 676 -3.10 12.51 -4.58
C GLY A 676 -1.60 12.37 -4.79
N THR A 677 -0.92 13.50 -5.05
CA THR A 677 0.55 13.59 -5.21
C THR A 677 1.23 14.33 -4.06
N GLY A 678 0.45 14.86 -3.11
CA GLY A 678 0.94 15.71 -2.01
C GLY A 678 1.51 14.93 -0.82
N ASP A 679 1.60 15.60 0.32
CA ASP A 679 2.25 15.05 1.52
C ASP A 679 1.51 13.84 2.11
N LYS A 680 0.17 13.75 1.95
CA LYS A 680 -0.60 12.56 2.36
C LYS A 680 -0.09 11.28 1.67
N TYR A 681 0.14 11.34 0.36
CA TYR A 681 0.65 10.20 -0.40
C TYR A 681 2.01 9.74 0.15
N LEU A 682 2.94 10.67 0.38
CA LEU A 682 4.27 10.31 0.89
C LEU A 682 4.25 9.88 2.34
N GLY A 683 3.44 10.49 3.19
CA GLY A 683 3.29 10.08 4.59
C GLY A 683 2.76 8.65 4.72
N VAL A 684 1.78 8.27 3.89
CA VAL A 684 1.30 6.88 3.81
C VAL A 684 2.37 5.95 3.21
N CYS A 685 3.16 6.42 2.24
CA CYS A 685 4.27 5.65 1.68
C CYS A 685 5.40 5.42 2.71
N VAL A 686 5.67 6.40 3.58
CA VAL A 686 6.56 6.27 4.73
C VAL A 686 6.03 5.18 5.66
N LEU A 687 4.76 5.26 6.09
CA LEU A 687 4.15 4.22 6.92
C LEU A 687 4.28 2.83 6.30
N MET A 688 3.96 2.70 5.02
CA MET A 688 4.06 1.44 4.28
C MET A 688 5.49 0.88 4.34
N SER A 689 6.49 1.75 4.24
CA SER A 689 7.91 1.40 4.24
C SER A 689 8.49 1.10 5.63
N THR A 690 7.96 1.72 6.69
CA THR A 690 8.51 1.66 8.06
C THR A 690 7.70 0.83 9.05
N LEU A 691 6.51 0.36 8.69
CA LEU A 691 5.78 -0.64 9.48
C LEU A 691 6.36 -2.06 9.29
N PRO A 692 6.21 -2.96 10.28
CA PRO A 692 6.47 -4.39 10.08
C PRO A 692 5.58 -4.96 8.97
N GLY A 693 6.08 -5.96 8.24
CA GLY A 693 5.36 -6.54 7.09
C GLY A 693 6.15 -6.54 5.79
N LEU A 694 5.45 -6.57 4.67
CA LEU A 694 6.01 -6.49 3.33
C LEU A 694 5.41 -5.25 2.62
N PRO A 695 6.21 -4.22 2.30
CA PRO A 695 5.75 -3.12 1.46
C PRO A 695 5.63 -3.57 -0.01
N MET A 696 4.46 -3.34 -0.60
CA MET A 696 4.21 -3.61 -2.02
C MET A 696 3.87 -2.31 -2.75
N PHE A 697 4.63 -2.02 -3.81
CA PHE A 697 4.41 -0.88 -4.70
C PHE A 697 3.66 -1.32 -5.95
N ALA A 698 2.63 -0.57 -6.31
CA ALA A 698 1.82 -0.84 -7.50
C ALA A 698 2.51 -0.37 -8.79
N HIS A 699 2.03 -0.88 -9.92
CA HIS A 699 2.49 -0.47 -11.24
C HIS A 699 2.27 1.03 -11.44
N GLY A 700 3.33 1.78 -11.77
CA GLY A 700 3.25 3.22 -12.06
C GLY A 700 3.20 4.11 -10.82
N GLN A 701 3.30 3.55 -9.61
CA GLN A 701 3.19 4.31 -8.35
C GLN A 701 4.32 5.33 -8.18
N ILE A 702 5.56 4.97 -8.51
CA ILE A 702 6.74 5.86 -8.36
C ILE A 702 6.69 6.97 -9.41
N GLU A 703 6.32 6.60 -10.63
CA GLU A 703 6.25 7.47 -11.80
C GLU A 703 5.04 8.42 -11.73
N GLY A 704 4.04 8.10 -10.90
CA GLY A 704 2.84 8.90 -10.69
C GLY A 704 1.79 8.74 -11.80
N TYR A 705 1.68 7.54 -12.38
CA TYR A 705 0.68 7.22 -13.41
C TYR A 705 -0.73 7.17 -12.84
N THR A 706 -1.70 7.64 -13.63
CA THR A 706 -3.10 7.76 -13.20
C THR A 706 -4.00 6.71 -13.82
N GLU A 707 -3.59 6.08 -14.92
CA GLU A 707 -4.35 5.01 -15.58
C GLU A 707 -4.37 3.72 -14.75
N LYS A 708 -5.58 3.18 -14.52
CA LYS A 708 -5.76 1.86 -13.91
C LYS A 708 -5.74 0.79 -15.01
N TYR A 709 -4.98 -0.27 -14.78
CA TYR A 709 -4.85 -1.39 -15.73
C TYR A 709 -5.56 -2.63 -15.19
N GLY A 710 -6.68 -2.99 -15.81
CA GLY A 710 -7.31 -4.29 -15.60
C GLY A 710 -6.48 -5.44 -16.17
N MET A 711 -6.94 -6.67 -15.91
CA MET A 711 -6.25 -7.91 -16.31
C MET A 711 -6.24 -8.16 -17.83
N GLU A 712 -7.03 -7.39 -18.59
CA GLU A 712 -7.26 -7.47 -20.03
C GLU A 712 -6.47 -6.46 -20.87
N TYR A 713 -5.63 -5.65 -20.22
CA TYR A 713 -4.87 -4.60 -20.91
C TYR A 713 -3.58 -5.18 -21.53
N GLN A 714 -3.35 -4.84 -22.79
CA GLN A 714 -2.12 -5.21 -23.52
C GLN A 714 -1.09 -4.07 -23.57
N ARG A 715 -1.54 -2.83 -23.43
CA ARG A 715 -0.74 -1.60 -23.51
C ARG A 715 -1.41 -0.50 -22.70
N ALA A 716 -0.65 0.53 -22.36
CA ALA A 716 -1.23 1.76 -21.82
C ALA A 716 -1.99 2.51 -22.93
N TYR A 717 -3.22 2.98 -22.66
CA TYR A 717 -3.94 3.82 -23.62
C TYR A 717 -3.44 5.26 -23.55
N TYR A 718 -3.05 5.72 -22.36
CA TYR A 718 -2.42 7.02 -22.19
C TYR A 718 -0.91 6.90 -22.24
N ASN A 719 -0.27 7.81 -22.96
CA ASN A 719 1.18 7.95 -22.94
C ASN A 719 1.58 8.93 -21.83
N GLU A 720 1.45 8.48 -20.58
CA GLU A 720 1.80 9.27 -19.41
C GLU A 720 3.32 9.38 -19.26
N LEU A 721 3.83 10.60 -19.04
CA LEU A 721 5.23 10.82 -18.71
C LEU A 721 5.42 10.78 -17.20
N PRO A 722 6.51 10.20 -16.68
CA PRO A 722 6.80 10.22 -15.25
C PRO A 722 6.82 11.64 -14.68
N GLN A 723 6.22 11.80 -13.50
CA GLN A 723 6.30 13.06 -12.75
C GLN A 723 7.66 13.14 -12.07
N GLN A 724 8.65 13.74 -12.75
CA GLN A 724 10.04 13.73 -12.32
C GLN A 724 10.26 14.21 -10.87
N TRP A 725 9.57 15.26 -10.45
CA TRP A 725 9.65 15.78 -9.07
C TRP A 725 9.17 14.76 -8.02
N LEU A 726 8.19 13.91 -8.36
CA LEU A 726 7.68 12.87 -7.48
C LEU A 726 8.68 11.70 -7.39
N VAL A 727 9.29 11.33 -8.52
CA VAL A 727 10.37 10.33 -8.57
C VAL A 727 11.54 10.79 -7.70
N GLU A 728 12.00 12.04 -7.87
CA GLU A 728 13.06 12.64 -7.05
C GLU A 728 12.72 12.67 -5.55
N LYS A 729 11.44 12.91 -5.21
CA LYS A 729 10.99 12.89 -3.81
C LYS A 729 10.99 11.47 -3.24
N HIS A 730 10.63 10.44 -4.01
CA HIS A 730 10.83 9.04 -3.59
C HIS A 730 12.30 8.69 -3.39
N GLU A 731 13.17 9.14 -4.31
CA GLU A 731 14.63 8.92 -4.22
C GLU A 731 15.22 9.55 -2.96
N LYS A 732 14.77 10.74 -2.59
CA LYS A 732 15.23 11.43 -1.39
C LYS A 732 14.62 10.88 -0.09
N GLU A 733 13.33 10.60 -0.08
CA GLU A 733 12.58 10.38 1.17
C GLU A 733 12.22 8.90 1.42
N ILE A 734 11.93 8.11 0.38
CA ILE A 734 11.40 6.74 0.53
C ILE A 734 12.47 5.66 0.34
N PHE A 735 13.26 5.72 -0.74
CA PHE A 735 14.23 4.65 -1.04
C PHE A 735 15.29 4.44 0.05
N PRO A 736 15.79 5.48 0.75
CA PRO A 736 16.66 5.27 1.91
C PRO A 736 15.99 4.50 3.07
N LEU A 737 14.66 4.59 3.20
CA LEU A 737 13.90 3.78 4.17
C LEU A 737 13.83 2.32 3.72
N LEU A 738 13.66 2.07 2.41
CA LEU A 738 13.65 0.73 1.84
C LEU A 738 15.00 0.04 2.01
N GLU A 739 16.12 0.73 1.81
CA GLU A 739 17.48 0.20 2.10
C GLU A 739 17.61 -0.27 3.56
N LYS A 740 16.94 0.43 4.47
CA LYS A 740 16.86 0.07 5.89
C LYS A 740 15.69 -0.83 6.24
N ARG A 741 15.11 -1.58 5.28
CA ARG A 741 14.00 -2.50 5.55
C ARG A 741 14.28 -3.43 6.74
N TYR A 742 15.52 -3.89 6.91
CA TYR A 742 15.95 -4.72 8.03
C TYR A 742 15.71 -4.12 9.43
N LEU A 743 15.62 -2.79 9.55
CA LEU A 743 15.34 -2.08 10.80
C LEU A 743 13.85 -2.06 11.15
N PHE A 744 13.00 -2.20 10.13
CA PHE A 744 11.56 -2.01 10.24
C PHE A 744 10.75 -3.28 10.05
N SER A 745 11.38 -4.37 9.57
CA SER A 745 10.66 -5.57 9.09
C SER A 745 10.11 -6.45 10.19
N ASP A 746 10.78 -6.48 11.34
CA ASP A 746 10.40 -7.35 12.45
C ASP A 746 9.52 -6.62 13.47
N VAL A 747 8.70 -7.41 14.17
CA VAL A 747 7.84 -6.92 15.24
C VAL A 747 8.51 -7.01 16.60
N GLU A 748 9.58 -7.79 16.80
CA GLU A 748 10.17 -8.04 18.13
C GLU A 748 10.39 -6.75 18.95
N HIS A 749 11.02 -5.74 18.35
CA HIS A 749 11.28 -4.45 18.99
C HIS A 749 10.39 -3.30 18.47
N PHE A 750 9.36 -3.61 17.69
CA PHE A 750 8.34 -2.65 17.32
C PHE A 750 7.48 -2.28 18.53
N ASN A 751 7.32 -0.99 18.80
CA ASN A 751 6.42 -0.47 19.84
C ASN A 751 5.64 0.72 19.29
N PHE A 752 4.32 0.69 19.43
CA PHE A 752 3.41 1.76 19.01
C PHE A 752 3.06 2.63 20.22
N PHE A 753 2.96 3.95 20.08
CA PHE A 753 2.85 4.91 21.18
C PHE A 753 1.56 5.73 21.13
N ASP A 754 1.08 6.10 22.32
CA ASP A 754 -0.01 7.04 22.49
C ASP A 754 0.51 8.47 22.30
N PHE A 755 -0.03 9.18 21.31
CA PHE A 755 0.25 10.60 21.12
C PHE A 755 -0.76 11.44 21.91
N MET A 756 -0.34 11.91 23.07
CA MET A 756 -1.19 12.67 23.98
C MET A 756 -1.11 14.15 23.65
N ASP A 757 -2.23 14.80 23.37
CA ASP A 757 -2.28 16.24 23.14
C ASP A 757 -1.94 17.05 24.41
N ASP A 758 -1.77 18.37 24.25
CA ASP A 758 -1.45 19.27 25.36
C ASP A 758 -2.56 19.35 26.44
N ALA A 759 -3.76 18.83 26.16
CA ALA A 759 -4.88 18.73 27.09
C ALA A 759 -4.98 17.34 27.77
N GLY A 760 -4.12 16.38 27.41
CA GLY A 760 -4.10 15.02 27.94
C GLY A 760 -5.10 14.06 27.29
N HIS A 761 -5.62 14.37 26.09
CA HIS A 761 -6.42 13.44 25.29
C HIS A 761 -5.56 12.72 24.26
N LEU A 762 -5.93 11.48 23.94
CA LEU A 762 -5.28 10.71 22.88
C LEU A 762 -5.65 11.29 21.51
N ASN A 763 -4.65 11.60 20.69
CA ASN A 763 -4.84 12.02 19.31
C ASN A 763 -4.63 10.84 18.36
N GLU A 764 -5.74 10.26 17.92
CA GLU A 764 -5.80 9.12 17.00
C GLU A 764 -5.17 9.39 15.62
N ASN A 765 -5.02 10.66 15.24
CA ASN A 765 -4.53 11.02 13.90
C ASN A 765 -3.01 10.90 13.77
N VAL A 766 -2.29 10.88 14.89
CA VAL A 766 -0.83 10.79 14.91
C VAL A 766 -0.41 9.36 15.20
N MET A 767 0.21 8.74 14.20
CA MET A 767 0.82 7.42 14.33
C MET A 767 2.27 7.60 14.76
N ALA A 768 2.61 7.10 15.95
CA ALA A 768 3.93 7.19 16.53
C ALA A 768 4.44 5.80 16.91
N TYR A 769 5.60 5.40 16.41
CA TYR A 769 6.17 4.09 16.74
C TYR A 769 7.69 4.07 16.62
N THR A 770 8.29 3.13 17.35
CA THR A 770 9.73 2.87 17.31
C THR A 770 10.03 1.46 16.84
N ASN A 771 11.20 1.29 16.24
CA ASN A 771 11.79 -0.02 15.99
C ASN A 771 13.31 0.04 16.17
N ARG A 772 13.94 -1.10 16.44
CA ARG A 772 15.41 -1.20 16.55
C ARG A 772 15.91 -2.55 16.04
N GLN A 773 17.11 -2.53 15.47
CA GLN A 773 17.84 -3.72 15.07
C GLN A 773 19.31 -3.53 15.48
N GLY A 774 19.81 -4.37 16.40
CA GLY A 774 21.14 -4.18 16.98
C GLY A 774 21.26 -2.83 17.71
N HIS A 775 22.18 -1.97 17.25
CA HIS A 775 22.38 -0.61 17.79
C HIS A 775 21.63 0.48 17.03
N GLU A 776 21.06 0.15 15.86
CA GLU A 776 20.28 1.10 15.08
C GLU A 776 18.86 1.20 15.62
N ARG A 777 18.33 2.43 15.64
CA ARG A 777 17.06 2.79 16.25
C ARG A 777 16.35 3.77 15.33
N ALA A 778 15.03 3.66 15.26
CA ALA A 778 14.19 4.60 14.55
C ALA A 778 12.96 4.96 15.38
N LEU A 779 12.52 6.21 15.23
CA LEU A 779 11.23 6.73 15.70
C LEU A 779 10.55 7.39 14.50
N VAL A 780 9.33 6.96 14.20
CA VAL A 780 8.50 7.50 13.12
C VAL A 780 7.30 8.19 13.74
N LEU A 781 7.02 9.41 13.27
CA LEU A 781 5.82 10.18 13.58
C LEU A 781 5.14 10.54 12.27
N PHE A 782 3.83 10.36 12.19
CA PHE A 782 3.06 10.80 11.03
C PHE A 782 1.65 11.23 11.44
N ASN A 783 1.25 12.42 11.02
CA ASN A 783 -0.10 12.93 11.20
C ASN A 783 -0.94 12.66 9.94
N ASN A 784 -1.79 11.63 9.94
CA ASN A 784 -2.63 11.30 8.78
C ASN A 784 -3.93 12.14 8.73
N LYS A 785 -3.82 13.45 8.98
CA LYS A 785 -4.94 14.38 8.88
C LYS A 785 -4.46 15.78 8.51
N TYR A 786 -5.36 16.62 7.99
CA TYR A 786 -5.03 17.98 7.56
C TYR A 786 -4.81 18.96 8.72
N GLU A 787 -5.46 18.75 9.87
CA GLU A 787 -5.27 19.58 11.05
C GLU A 787 -3.89 19.40 11.67
N GLN A 788 -3.35 20.47 12.26
CA GLN A 788 -2.11 20.40 13.01
C GLN A 788 -2.29 19.60 14.30
N ALA A 789 -1.26 18.86 14.68
CA ALA A 789 -1.21 18.10 15.93
C ALA A 789 0.00 18.54 16.76
N SER A 790 -0.23 18.79 18.05
CA SER A 790 0.81 19.07 19.06
C SER A 790 0.59 18.13 20.22
N GLY A 791 1.65 17.49 20.70
CA GLY A 791 1.52 16.52 21.78
C GLY A 791 2.80 15.77 22.09
N ARG A 792 2.67 14.79 22.98
CA ARG A 792 3.78 14.06 23.58
C ARG A 792 3.57 12.56 23.49
N ILE A 793 4.66 11.86 23.21
CA ILE A 793 4.75 10.40 23.31
C ILE A 793 5.59 10.01 24.52
N LEU A 794 5.07 9.12 25.36
CA LEU A 794 5.78 8.66 26.57
C LEU A 794 5.69 7.14 26.74
N HIS A 795 4.47 6.59 26.72
CA HIS A 795 4.22 5.17 26.93
C HIS A 795 3.72 4.49 25.66
N SER A 796 4.17 3.26 25.43
CA SER A 796 3.69 2.44 24.34
C SER A 796 2.30 1.86 24.65
N ALA A 797 1.52 1.59 23.61
CA ALA A 797 0.39 0.70 23.70
C ALA A 797 0.83 -0.68 24.26
N PRO A 798 -0.05 -1.41 24.95
CA PRO A 798 0.27 -2.72 25.47
C PRO A 798 0.62 -3.70 24.35
N LYS A 799 1.67 -4.51 24.55
CA LYS A 799 2.11 -5.52 23.60
C LYS A 799 2.38 -6.84 24.32
N LEU A 800 1.94 -7.95 23.73
CA LEU A 800 2.23 -9.29 24.23
C LEU A 800 3.71 -9.62 24.03
N ARG A 801 4.40 -10.07 25.08
CA ARG A 801 5.81 -10.52 25.01
C ARG A 801 5.93 -11.97 25.45
N LYS A 802 6.67 -12.78 24.67
CA LYS A 802 6.86 -14.21 24.95
C LYS A 802 7.83 -14.47 26.12
N ASP A 803 8.56 -13.44 26.56
CA ASP A 803 9.59 -13.52 27.61
C ASP A 803 9.03 -13.38 29.04
N GLY A 804 7.73 -13.09 29.17
CA GLY A 804 7.00 -12.93 30.44
C GLY A 804 6.17 -14.17 30.82
N GLN A 805 5.31 -14.05 31.85
CA GLN A 805 4.29 -15.07 32.09
C GLN A 805 3.35 -15.15 30.87
N PRO A 806 2.96 -16.36 30.40
CA PRO A 806 2.08 -16.50 29.25
C PRO A 806 0.81 -15.67 29.40
N GLY A 807 0.56 -14.76 28.44
CA GLY A 807 -0.65 -13.94 28.38
C GLY A 807 -0.60 -12.56 29.05
N GLN A 808 0.56 -12.10 29.57
CA GLN A 808 0.70 -10.70 30.04
C GLN A 808 1.17 -9.76 28.92
N THR A 809 0.45 -8.66 28.74
CA THR A 809 0.87 -7.52 27.92
C THR A 809 1.73 -6.57 28.74
N GLN A 810 2.69 -5.91 28.09
CA GLN A 810 3.56 -4.92 28.71
C GLN A 810 3.54 -3.61 27.91
N SER A 811 3.50 -2.48 28.62
CA SER A 811 3.76 -1.14 28.07
C SER A 811 5.17 -0.71 28.48
N LEU A 812 5.89 -0.03 27.57
CA LEU A 812 7.24 0.49 27.80
C LEU A 812 7.27 2.02 27.72
N SER A 813 8.22 2.64 28.42
CA SER A 813 8.56 4.04 28.16
C SER A 813 9.28 4.20 26.82
N LEU A 814 9.27 5.41 26.25
CA LEU A 814 9.99 5.71 25.02
C LEU A 814 11.50 5.43 25.15
N GLY A 815 12.09 5.75 26.30
CA GLY A 815 13.50 5.48 26.59
C GLY A 815 13.81 3.99 26.66
N GLU A 816 12.93 3.19 27.25
CA GLU A 816 13.07 1.72 27.31
C GLU A 816 12.95 1.09 25.92
N ALA A 817 11.96 1.52 25.12
CA ALA A 817 11.73 1.00 23.77
C ALA A 817 12.92 1.29 22.83
N LEU A 818 13.51 2.48 22.93
CA LEU A 818 14.71 2.86 22.18
C LEU A 818 16.01 2.31 22.79
N ALA A 819 15.97 1.64 23.95
CA ALA A 819 17.16 1.19 24.67
C ALA A 819 18.18 2.34 24.88
N ILE A 820 17.68 3.43 25.45
CA ILE A 820 18.42 4.64 25.82
C ILE A 820 18.75 4.60 27.32
N SER A 821 19.93 5.08 27.71
CA SER A 821 20.36 5.20 29.11
C SER A 821 19.56 6.26 29.85
N ASN A 822 19.16 5.95 31.09
CA ASN A 822 18.51 6.90 32.01
C ASN A 822 19.52 7.68 32.87
N ASP A 823 20.83 7.59 32.59
CA ASP A 823 21.84 8.43 33.25
C ASP A 823 21.80 9.86 32.67
N GLY A 824 21.69 10.86 33.55
CA GLY A 824 21.63 12.27 33.18
C GLY A 824 22.89 12.83 32.53
N ARG A 825 23.98 12.07 32.45
CA ARG A 825 25.18 12.42 31.67
C ARG A 825 25.16 11.94 30.22
N HIS A 826 24.18 11.10 29.84
CA HIS A 826 24.08 10.59 28.47
C HIS A 826 23.13 11.47 27.64
N TYR A 827 23.65 11.96 26.53
CA TYR A 827 22.91 12.70 25.52
C TYR A 827 22.88 11.90 24.22
N TYR A 828 21.86 12.13 23.42
CA TYR A 828 21.65 11.44 22.15
C TYR A 828 21.54 12.48 21.04
N ILE A 829 22.44 12.38 20.07
CA ILE A 829 22.37 13.13 18.83
C ILE A 829 21.60 12.30 17.82
N VAL A 830 20.50 12.82 17.32
CA VAL A 830 19.56 12.11 16.46
C VAL A 830 19.37 12.89 15.17
N ARG A 831 19.45 12.23 14.03
CA ARG A 831 19.23 12.87 12.74
C ARG A 831 17.80 12.64 12.28
N GLU A 832 17.12 13.70 11.85
CA GLU A 832 15.82 13.60 11.21
C GLU A 832 16.02 13.48 9.68
N HIS A 833 15.43 12.45 9.09
CA HIS A 833 15.67 12.04 7.71
C HIS A 833 15.26 13.11 6.68
N ILE A 834 14.08 13.72 6.83
CA ILE A 834 13.49 14.58 5.80
C ILE A 834 14.19 15.95 5.75
N SER A 835 14.38 16.59 6.90
CA SER A 835 15.09 17.87 7.02
C SER A 835 16.61 17.73 6.98
N GLY A 836 17.13 16.55 7.30
CA GLY A 836 18.57 16.29 7.44
C GLY A 836 19.20 16.90 8.70
N LEU A 837 18.43 17.59 9.54
CA LEU A 837 18.90 18.25 10.76
C LEU A 837 19.18 17.23 11.87
N GLU A 838 20.15 17.58 12.71
CA GLU A 838 20.50 16.86 13.92
C GLU A 838 19.91 17.56 15.15
N PHE A 839 19.40 16.75 16.07
CA PHE A 839 18.82 17.17 17.33
C PHE A 839 19.59 16.53 18.46
N ILE A 840 19.84 17.28 19.54
CA ILE A 840 20.38 16.73 20.78
C ILE A 840 19.26 16.55 21.78
N LYS A 841 19.22 15.40 22.47
CA LYS A 841 18.22 15.07 23.50
C LYS A 841 18.90 14.43 24.71
N SER A 842 18.43 14.76 25.91
CA SER A 842 18.87 14.11 27.14
C SER A 842 18.23 12.71 27.28
N GLY A 843 19.04 11.69 27.59
CA GLY A 843 18.53 10.33 27.81
C GLY A 843 17.55 10.26 28.98
N ARG A 844 17.86 10.96 30.07
CA ARG A 844 16.99 11.09 31.24
C ARG A 844 15.66 11.76 30.92
N ASP A 845 15.67 12.82 30.11
CA ASP A 845 14.46 13.55 29.73
C ASP A 845 13.51 12.70 28.87
N ILE A 846 14.07 11.89 27.95
CA ILE A 846 13.28 10.94 27.16
C ILE A 846 12.59 9.89 28.05
N HIS A 847 13.24 9.45 29.14
CA HIS A 847 12.65 8.49 30.09
C HIS A 847 11.57 9.12 30.98
N GLU A 848 11.83 10.31 31.53
CA GLU A 848 10.94 10.97 32.50
C GLU A 848 9.78 11.73 31.83
N HIS A 849 10.02 12.38 30.70
CA HIS A 849 9.06 13.28 30.04
C HIS A 849 8.75 12.91 28.58
N GLY A 850 9.40 11.90 28.00
CA GLY A 850 9.12 11.45 26.65
C GLY A 850 9.58 12.43 25.57
N LEU A 851 8.89 12.46 24.42
CA LEU A 851 9.16 13.41 23.34
C LEU A 851 7.90 14.22 23.02
N HIS A 852 8.00 15.54 23.13
CA HIS A 852 6.98 16.47 22.64
C HIS A 852 7.33 16.95 21.22
N TRP A 853 6.33 16.98 20.34
CA TRP A 853 6.50 17.39 18.95
C TRP A 853 5.25 18.09 18.38
N HIS A 854 5.48 18.94 17.37
CA HIS A 854 4.43 19.59 16.60
C HIS A 854 4.50 19.12 15.14
N LEU A 855 3.38 18.66 14.60
CA LEU A 855 3.22 18.19 13.24
C LEU A 855 2.14 19.01 12.54
N ASN A 856 2.46 19.52 11.35
CA ASN A 856 1.48 20.08 10.43
C ASN A 856 0.60 18.98 9.83
N GLY A 857 -0.41 19.40 9.06
CA GLY A 857 -1.28 18.47 8.35
C GLY A 857 -0.50 17.58 7.39
N PHE A 858 -0.71 16.26 7.44
CA PHE A 858 0.02 15.26 6.66
C PHE A 858 1.54 15.25 6.83
N GLU A 859 2.06 15.92 7.87
CA GLU A 859 3.50 15.94 8.16
C GLU A 859 3.96 14.60 8.76
N TYR A 860 5.11 14.13 8.29
CA TYR A 860 5.81 12.96 8.80
C TYR A 860 7.26 13.33 9.18
N ARG A 861 7.78 12.68 10.23
CA ARG A 861 9.15 12.83 10.72
C ARG A 861 9.72 11.47 11.02
N ILE A 862 10.93 11.22 10.54
CA ILE A 862 11.65 9.97 10.79
C ILE A 862 12.96 10.33 11.48
N PHE A 863 13.05 10.01 12.76
CA PHE A 863 14.27 10.15 13.54
C PHE A 863 15.02 8.84 13.53
N TRP A 864 16.27 8.88 13.11
CA TRP A 864 17.15 7.72 13.09
C TRP A 864 18.60 8.12 13.35
N GLN A 865 19.53 7.16 13.28
CA GLN A 865 20.95 7.41 13.55
C GLN A 865 21.21 8.00 14.93
N PHE A 866 20.59 7.42 15.96
CA PHE A 866 20.82 7.79 17.35
C PHE A 866 22.28 7.52 17.74
N ARG A 867 23.04 8.58 17.99
CA ARG A 867 24.41 8.54 18.50
C ARG A 867 24.42 8.92 19.96
N GLU A 868 24.85 7.99 20.81
CA GLU A 868 25.05 8.23 22.22
C GLU A 868 26.35 9.01 22.45
N VAL A 869 26.30 10.08 23.23
CA VAL A 869 27.45 10.86 23.66
C VAL A 869 27.42 11.04 25.18
N LEU A 870 28.57 10.91 25.81
CA LEU A 870 28.74 11.12 27.25
C LEU A 870 29.19 12.56 27.49
N ASP A 871 28.48 13.26 28.37
CA ASP A 871 28.86 14.61 28.79
C ASP A 871 29.79 14.58 30.00
N GLU A 872 31.09 14.72 29.75
CA GLU A 872 32.12 14.75 30.80
C GLU A 872 32.30 16.16 31.39
N ASN A 873 32.15 17.20 30.56
CA ASN A 873 32.53 18.58 30.90
C ASN A 873 31.34 19.55 30.95
N GLY A 874 30.11 19.07 30.75
CA GLY A 874 28.88 19.89 30.78
C GLY A 874 28.58 20.61 29.45
N VAL A 875 29.33 20.32 28.39
CA VAL A 875 29.23 21.01 27.09
C VAL A 875 27.96 20.59 26.37
N TYR A 876 27.66 19.30 26.35
CA TYR A 876 26.45 18.79 25.69
C TYR A 876 25.19 19.19 26.43
N ALA A 877 25.22 19.22 27.77
CA ALA A 877 24.13 19.77 28.58
C ALA A 877 23.85 21.24 28.21
N ARG A 878 24.89 22.07 28.20
CA ARG A 878 24.76 23.49 27.84
C ARG A 878 24.25 23.66 26.40
N LEU A 879 24.75 22.86 25.46
CA LEU A 879 24.29 22.89 24.08
C LEU A 879 22.81 22.50 23.96
N HIS A 880 22.38 21.44 24.66
CA HIS A 880 20.99 21.01 24.71
C HIS A 880 20.06 22.12 25.21
N TYR A 881 20.45 22.82 26.28
CA TYR A 881 19.68 23.96 26.81
C TYR A 881 19.65 25.15 25.84
N ASN A 882 20.79 25.48 25.22
CA ASN A 882 20.89 26.59 24.28
C ASN A 882 20.06 26.39 23.01
N LEU A 883 20.03 25.16 22.48
CA LEU A 883 19.24 24.82 21.30
C LEU A 883 17.74 24.74 21.61
N ALA A 884 17.35 24.55 22.88
CA ALA A 884 15.96 24.49 23.32
C ALA A 884 15.06 23.55 22.47
N GLY A 885 15.64 22.43 22.00
CA GLY A 885 14.98 21.45 21.15
C GLY A 885 14.97 21.74 19.65
N GLN A 886 15.57 22.85 19.18
CA GLN A 886 15.75 23.14 17.77
C GLN A 886 16.81 22.23 17.13
N GLY A 887 16.60 21.90 15.85
CA GLY A 887 17.54 21.12 15.05
C GLY A 887 18.60 21.99 14.40
N VAL A 888 19.82 21.47 14.30
CA VAL A 888 20.95 22.13 13.66
C VAL A 888 21.52 21.25 12.56
N PRO A 889 22.15 21.80 11.50
CA PRO A 889 22.77 20.98 10.45
C PRO A 889 23.81 20.00 10.98
N SER A 890 24.55 20.37 12.03
CA SER A 890 25.48 19.50 12.74
C SER A 890 25.56 19.89 14.21
N VAL A 891 25.28 18.95 15.10
CA VAL A 891 25.43 19.16 16.55
C VAL A 891 26.91 19.29 16.92
N GLU A 892 27.80 18.57 16.22
CA GLU A 892 29.24 18.66 16.46
C GLU A 892 29.80 20.04 16.11
N GLN A 893 29.34 20.63 15.00
CA GLN A 893 29.72 22.00 14.64
C GLN A 893 29.19 23.00 15.69
N ALA A 894 27.93 22.86 16.09
CA ALA A 894 27.34 23.72 17.12
C ALA A 894 28.03 23.58 18.49
N ARG A 895 28.55 22.38 18.82
CA ARG A 895 29.37 22.12 20.00
C ARG A 895 30.70 22.89 19.93
N GLN A 896 31.39 22.81 18.81
CA GLN A 896 32.66 23.53 18.59
C GLN A 896 32.47 25.05 18.65
N GLU A 897 31.40 25.57 18.04
CA GLU A 897 31.04 26.99 18.12
C GLU A 897 30.78 27.44 19.58
N LEU A 898 30.11 26.60 20.38
CA LEU A 898 29.84 26.90 21.78
C LEU A 898 31.13 26.98 22.62
N GLU A 899 32.12 26.14 22.32
CA GLU A 899 33.43 26.17 22.98
C GLU A 899 34.25 27.41 22.58
N LEU A 900 34.05 27.90 21.36
CA LEU A 900 34.71 29.09 20.82
C LEU A 900 33.98 30.40 21.14
N GLU A 901 32.84 30.37 21.83
CA GLU A 901 32.00 31.55 22.10
C GLU A 901 32.81 32.71 22.70
N GLN A 902 33.71 32.44 23.66
CA GLN A 902 34.56 33.50 24.26
C GLN A 902 35.58 34.07 23.27
N VAL A 903 36.08 33.24 22.34
CA VAL A 903 37.02 33.65 21.30
C VAL A 903 36.29 34.48 20.24
N HIS A 904 35.11 34.04 19.79
CA HIS A 904 34.27 34.76 18.85
C HIS A 904 33.78 36.09 19.42
N ALA A 905 33.37 36.13 20.69
CA ALA A 905 32.99 37.37 21.39
C ALA A 905 34.15 38.36 21.51
N ALA A 906 35.41 37.90 21.53
CA ALA A 906 36.59 38.76 21.49
C ALA A 906 36.96 39.21 20.06
N PHE A 907 36.52 38.49 19.02
CA PHE A 907 36.73 38.83 17.62
C PHE A 907 35.76 39.92 17.13
N GLU A 908 34.47 39.85 17.50
CA GLU A 908 33.44 40.81 17.07
C GLU A 908 33.79 42.30 17.33
N PRO A 909 34.39 42.68 18.48
CA PRO A 909 34.81 44.05 18.76
C PRO A 909 35.81 44.67 17.78
N LEU A 910 36.55 43.85 17.01
CA LEU A 910 37.47 44.33 15.97
C LEU A 910 36.75 45.09 14.84
N PHE A 911 35.45 44.87 14.71
CA PHE A 911 34.66 45.38 13.60
C PHE A 911 33.59 46.40 14.02
N GLN A 912 33.65 46.88 15.26
CA GLN A 912 32.73 47.91 15.72
C GLN A 912 32.96 49.24 15.00
N PRO A 913 31.91 50.07 14.81
CA PRO A 913 32.01 51.31 14.06
C PRO A 913 33.11 52.25 14.56
N ASP A 914 33.33 52.32 15.88
CA ASP A 914 34.32 53.23 16.47
C ASP A 914 35.77 52.92 16.06
N VAL A 915 36.11 51.66 15.78
CA VAL A 915 37.44 51.25 15.32
C VAL A 915 37.56 51.15 13.81
N ILE A 916 36.49 50.71 13.12
CA ILE A 916 36.48 50.62 11.66
C ILE A 916 36.41 52.02 11.04
N ASP A 917 35.59 52.92 11.56
CA ASP A 917 35.48 54.29 11.04
C ASP A 917 36.76 55.08 11.33
N ALA A 918 37.43 54.81 12.46
CA ALA A 918 38.75 55.37 12.77
C ALA A 918 39.82 54.89 11.79
N LEU A 919 39.85 53.59 11.45
CA LEU A 919 40.74 53.05 10.42
C LEU A 919 40.41 53.65 9.04
N ALA A 920 39.15 53.67 8.63
CA ALA A 920 38.73 54.23 7.35
C ALA A 920 39.11 55.73 7.21
N THR A 921 38.94 56.51 8.29
CA THR A 921 39.37 57.91 8.35
C THR A 921 40.90 58.02 8.25
N SER A 922 41.62 57.17 8.98
CA SER A 922 43.09 57.11 8.96
C SER A 922 43.66 56.77 7.57
N LEU A 923 42.98 55.92 6.79
CA LEU A 923 43.38 55.59 5.42
C LEU A 923 43.18 56.77 4.43
N GLN A 924 42.29 57.72 4.74
CA GLN A 924 41.93 58.83 3.83
C GLN A 924 42.59 60.17 4.19
N ASP A 925 42.90 60.40 5.47
CA ASP A 925 43.40 61.67 5.98
C ASP A 925 44.96 61.71 6.08
N PRO A 926 45.64 62.56 5.28
CA PRO A 926 47.09 62.66 5.28
C PRO A 926 47.67 63.40 6.50
N GLU A 927 46.84 64.13 7.24
CA GLU A 927 47.24 64.86 8.46
C GLU A 927 47.52 63.92 9.64
N ILE A 928 46.99 62.68 9.59
CA ILE A 928 47.21 61.70 10.63
C ILE A 928 48.61 61.04 10.46
N PRO A 929 49.48 61.05 11.48
CA PRO A 929 50.85 60.50 11.38
C PRO A 929 50.88 59.02 10.98
N LEU A 930 51.86 58.62 10.16
CA LEU A 930 52.09 57.20 9.78
C LEU A 930 52.54 56.35 10.98
N ARG A 931 53.43 56.92 11.82
CA ARG A 931 53.94 56.28 13.04
C ARG A 931 53.22 56.83 14.26
N ASN A 932 52.94 55.95 15.24
CA ASN A 932 52.23 56.27 16.48
C ASN A 932 50.82 56.86 16.26
N ASP A 933 50.11 56.36 15.25
CA ASP A 933 48.71 56.75 15.02
C ASP A 933 47.85 56.31 16.21
N VAL A 934 47.47 57.29 17.03
CA VAL A 934 46.68 57.07 18.25
C VAL A 934 45.28 56.56 17.91
N SER A 935 44.77 56.85 16.71
CA SER A 935 43.43 56.40 16.27
C SER A 935 43.35 54.88 16.08
N LEU A 936 44.48 54.20 15.83
CA LEU A 936 44.53 52.74 15.65
C LEU A 936 44.72 51.97 16.97
N GLN A 937 45.12 52.65 18.06
CA GLN A 937 45.38 52.00 19.36
C GLN A 937 44.18 51.21 19.92
N PRO A 938 42.92 51.70 19.84
CA PRO A 938 41.77 50.90 20.28
C PRO A 938 41.58 49.61 19.49
N LEU A 939 41.85 49.61 18.18
CA LEU A 939 41.78 48.43 17.32
C LEU A 939 42.88 47.42 17.67
N VAL A 940 44.11 47.89 17.86
CA VAL A 940 45.26 47.06 18.27
C VAL A 940 45.02 46.45 19.66
N ALA A 941 44.48 47.22 20.60
CA ALA A 941 44.14 46.72 21.93
C ALA A 941 43.06 45.63 21.89
N ARG A 942 42.04 45.77 21.04
CA ARG A 942 41.03 44.73 20.82
C ARG A 942 41.62 43.48 20.16
N PHE A 943 42.56 43.64 19.22
CA PHE A 943 43.27 42.51 18.62
C PHE A 943 44.18 41.79 19.60
N ALA A 944 44.84 42.52 20.52
CA ALA A 944 45.61 41.94 21.60
C ALA A 944 44.73 41.10 22.54
N ALA A 945 43.54 41.61 22.90
CA ALA A 945 42.57 40.88 23.71
C ALA A 945 42.05 39.61 23.00
N PHE A 946 41.74 39.71 21.70
CA PHE A 946 41.38 38.56 20.87
C PHE A 946 42.51 37.53 20.81
N SER A 947 43.73 37.95 20.49
CA SER A 947 44.91 37.08 20.41
C SER A 947 45.24 36.39 21.74
N ALA A 948 45.05 37.09 22.87
CA ALA A 948 45.21 36.50 24.19
C ALA A 948 44.16 35.41 24.47
N LYS A 949 42.91 35.62 24.03
CA LYS A 949 41.85 34.61 24.15
C LYS A 949 42.09 33.39 23.26
N VAL A 950 42.64 33.59 22.06
CA VAL A 950 43.08 32.49 21.18
C VAL A 950 44.21 31.70 21.84
N ALA A 951 45.23 32.38 22.37
CA ALA A 951 46.36 31.73 23.04
C ALA A 951 45.94 30.93 24.27
N ASP A 952 45.03 31.47 25.09
CA ASP A 952 44.46 30.81 26.27
C ASP A 952 43.65 29.56 25.88
N HIS A 953 42.78 29.67 24.88
CA HIS A 953 41.92 28.55 24.43
C HIS A 953 42.72 27.37 23.87
N PHE A 954 43.75 27.65 23.05
CA PHE A 954 44.58 26.61 22.43
C PHE A 954 45.82 26.22 23.26
N GLY A 955 46.00 26.78 24.45
CA GLY A 955 47.15 26.49 25.32
C GLY A 955 48.50 26.86 24.69
N LEU A 956 48.56 27.93 23.89
CA LEU A 956 49.75 28.32 23.15
C LEU A 956 50.76 29.05 24.07
N THR A 957 52.02 28.63 24.05
CA THR A 957 53.12 29.23 24.84
C THR A 957 53.76 30.47 24.18
N SER A 958 53.08 31.11 23.23
CA SER A 958 53.64 32.08 22.28
C SER A 958 53.32 33.54 22.63
N SER A 959 54.15 34.47 22.15
CA SER A 959 54.08 35.91 22.49
C SER A 959 52.96 36.64 21.75
N VAL A 960 51.82 36.84 22.43
CA VAL A 960 50.72 37.74 22.01
C VAL A 960 51.24 39.11 21.57
N GLU A 961 52.33 39.57 22.19
CA GLU A 961 53.03 40.83 21.85
C GLU A 961 53.57 40.85 20.41
N ILE A 962 54.14 39.74 19.92
CA ILE A 962 54.65 39.65 18.54
C ILE A 962 53.50 39.64 17.53
N ALA A 963 52.42 38.89 17.80
CA ALA A 963 51.25 38.89 16.93
C ALA A 963 50.59 40.28 16.89
N THR A 964 50.48 40.95 18.03
CA THR A 964 49.92 42.31 18.15
C THR A 964 50.78 43.34 17.43
N ALA A 965 52.11 43.28 17.61
CA ALA A 965 53.05 44.15 16.89
C ALA A 965 53.00 43.92 15.37
N GLY A 966 52.95 42.66 14.94
CA GLY A 966 52.79 42.31 13.53
C GLY A 966 51.48 42.84 12.93
N PHE A 967 50.35 42.70 13.65
CA PHE A 967 49.07 43.26 13.22
C PHE A 967 49.11 44.79 13.09
N PHE A 968 49.69 45.49 14.06
CA PHE A 968 49.86 46.93 14.00
C PHE A 968 50.74 47.37 12.82
N ASN A 969 51.90 46.73 12.64
CA ASN A 969 52.82 47.02 11.54
C ASN A 969 52.16 46.82 10.17
N ASN A 970 51.34 45.79 10.03
CA ASN A 970 50.57 45.54 8.80
C ASN A 970 49.51 46.62 8.56
N LEU A 971 48.77 47.06 9.58
CA LEU A 971 47.83 48.18 9.41
C LEU A 971 48.54 49.49 9.04
N GLN A 972 49.74 49.72 9.58
CA GLN A 972 50.57 50.87 9.20
C GLN A 972 51.05 50.77 7.76
N SER A 973 51.38 49.57 7.25
CA SER A 973 51.80 49.37 5.87
C SER A 973 50.66 49.67 4.89
N VAL A 974 49.41 49.28 5.22
CA VAL A 974 48.22 49.68 4.46
C VAL A 974 48.10 51.21 4.42
N LYS A 975 48.17 51.88 5.56
CA LYS A 975 48.09 53.35 5.60
C LYS A 975 49.21 54.02 4.80
N ALA A 976 50.44 53.51 4.91
CA ALA A 976 51.59 54.00 4.17
C ALA A 976 51.40 53.84 2.66
N ALA A 977 50.83 52.72 2.22
CA ALA A 977 50.48 52.49 0.82
C ALA A 977 49.41 53.48 0.31
N PHE A 978 48.30 53.66 1.04
CA PHE A 978 47.25 54.62 0.65
C PHE A 978 47.79 56.04 0.54
N ARG A 979 48.62 56.46 1.52
CA ARG A 979 49.26 57.78 1.50
C ARG A 979 50.26 57.90 0.36
N PHE A 980 51.10 56.88 0.14
CA PHE A 980 52.10 56.90 -0.93
C PHE A 980 51.46 57.00 -2.31
N VAL A 981 50.40 56.23 -2.56
CA VAL A 981 49.62 56.28 -3.81
C VAL A 981 49.04 57.68 -4.03
N LYS A 982 48.49 58.30 -2.97
CA LYS A 982 47.96 59.67 -3.01
C LYS A 982 49.05 60.72 -3.28
N ASP A 983 50.19 60.63 -2.60
CA ASP A 983 51.29 61.60 -2.71
C ASP A 983 52.03 61.48 -4.07
N HIS A 984 51.99 60.31 -4.72
CA HIS A 984 52.67 60.02 -6.00
C HIS A 984 51.72 59.86 -7.19
N GLU A 985 50.44 60.24 -7.05
CA GLU A 985 49.38 60.08 -8.07
C GLU A 985 49.80 60.62 -9.45
N THR A 986 50.46 61.77 -9.48
CA THR A 986 50.94 62.42 -10.73
C THR A 986 52.11 61.71 -11.42
N VAL A 987 52.90 60.94 -10.67
CA VAL A 987 54.07 60.18 -11.18
C VAL A 987 53.63 58.82 -11.72
N LEU A 988 52.55 58.29 -11.17
CA LEU A 988 51.97 56.99 -11.50
C LEU A 988 50.97 57.06 -12.67
N ALA A 989 50.36 58.22 -12.92
CA ALA A 989 49.49 58.45 -14.07
C ALA A 989 50.27 58.46 -15.40
N ASP A 990 49.94 57.54 -16.31
CA ASP A 990 50.56 57.50 -17.64
C ASP A 990 49.98 58.58 -18.58
N LYS A 991 50.82 59.20 -19.41
CA LYS A 991 50.44 60.35 -20.28
C LYS A 991 49.62 59.92 -21.51
N THR A 992 48.49 59.25 -21.33
CA THR A 992 47.64 58.81 -22.45
C THR A 992 46.31 59.57 -22.45
N PRO A 993 45.94 60.30 -23.53
CA PRO A 993 44.74 61.13 -23.54
C PRO A 993 43.53 60.32 -24.03
N ALA A 994 42.80 59.67 -23.12
CA ALA A 994 41.46 59.20 -23.45
C ALA A 994 40.57 59.09 -22.19
N ARG A 995 39.49 59.89 -22.23
CA ARG A 995 38.33 59.97 -21.32
C ARG A 995 38.55 60.59 -19.94
N LYS A 996 37.69 61.58 -19.67
CA LYS A 996 37.47 62.27 -18.40
C LYS A 996 36.90 61.28 -17.37
N THR A 997 37.78 60.64 -16.62
CA THR A 997 37.48 60.07 -15.31
C THR A 997 38.46 60.69 -14.32
N SER A 998 38.01 60.94 -13.09
CA SER A 998 38.82 61.66 -12.12
C SER A 998 40.08 60.84 -11.80
N VAL A 999 41.23 61.50 -11.63
CA VAL A 999 42.55 60.83 -11.55
C VAL A 999 42.65 59.85 -10.36
N ASN A 1000 41.80 60.02 -9.33
CA ASN A 1000 41.58 59.08 -8.22
C ASN A 1000 41.09 57.67 -8.65
N GLU A 1001 40.58 57.48 -9.87
CA GLU A 1001 40.08 56.19 -10.38
C GLU A 1001 41.16 55.31 -11.05
N SER A 1002 42.41 55.80 -11.17
CA SER A 1002 43.45 55.15 -11.98
C SER A 1002 44.22 54.02 -11.28
N ILE A 1003 44.25 54.01 -9.93
CA ILE A 1003 44.89 52.97 -9.12
C ILE A 1003 43.80 52.30 -8.27
N PRO A 1004 43.50 51.00 -8.53
CA PRO A 1004 42.43 50.33 -7.83
C PRO A 1004 42.90 49.91 -6.45
N LEU A 1005 42.66 50.76 -5.45
CA LEU A 1005 42.76 50.42 -4.03
C LEU A 1005 41.37 50.11 -3.46
N PRO A 1006 41.26 49.27 -2.41
CA PRO A 1006 40.01 48.99 -1.74
C PRO A 1006 39.48 50.29 -1.13
N GLY A 1007 38.23 50.67 -1.39
CA GLY A 1007 37.67 51.97 -0.99
C GLY A 1007 37.42 52.96 -2.13
N ASN A 1008 38.01 52.74 -3.31
CA ASN A 1008 37.75 53.55 -4.51
C ASN A 1008 36.55 53.01 -5.33
N THR A 1009 36.29 51.70 -5.28
CA THR A 1009 35.20 51.00 -6.00
C THR A 1009 34.14 50.39 -5.07
N ILE A 1010 34.56 49.93 -3.90
CA ILE A 1010 33.73 49.45 -2.78
C ILE A 1010 33.76 50.54 -1.70
N PRO A 1011 32.73 50.78 -0.87
CA PRO A 1011 32.86 51.79 0.16
C PRO A 1011 33.99 51.43 1.14
N ILE A 1012 34.70 52.48 1.58
CA ILE A 1012 35.96 52.37 2.33
C ILE A 1012 35.79 51.60 3.65
N ARG A 1013 34.58 51.61 4.21
CA ARG A 1013 34.24 50.99 5.49
C ARG A 1013 34.25 49.46 5.39
N GLU A 1014 33.59 48.89 4.38
CA GLU A 1014 33.58 47.46 4.10
C GLU A 1014 34.97 46.97 3.71
N SER A 1015 35.70 47.80 2.94
CA SER A 1015 37.09 47.53 2.59
C SER A 1015 37.99 47.47 3.83
N ALA A 1016 37.80 48.39 4.78
CA ALA A 1016 38.52 48.38 6.06
C ALA A 1016 38.18 47.14 6.90
N MET A 1017 36.93 46.66 6.90
CA MET A 1017 36.55 45.41 7.57
C MET A 1017 37.28 44.20 6.96
N LEU A 1018 37.35 44.09 5.63
CA LEU A 1018 38.08 43.01 4.96
C LEU A 1018 39.60 43.07 5.25
N ILE A 1019 40.19 44.27 5.25
CA ILE A 1019 41.60 44.49 5.62
C ILE A 1019 41.86 44.04 7.06
N VAL A 1020 41.00 44.40 8.00
CA VAL A 1020 41.11 43.98 9.41
C VAL A 1020 41.00 42.46 9.53
N ALA A 1021 40.04 41.82 8.85
CA ALA A 1021 39.88 40.37 8.87
C ALA A 1021 41.10 39.63 8.28
N PHE A 1022 41.60 40.10 7.14
CA PHE A 1022 42.79 39.55 6.46
C PHE A 1022 44.02 39.61 7.38
N TYR A 1023 44.35 40.80 7.90
CA TYR A 1023 45.54 40.96 8.73
C TYR A 1023 45.39 40.38 10.12
N ALA A 1024 44.18 40.32 10.68
CA ALA A 1024 43.95 39.59 11.93
C ALA A 1024 44.26 38.11 11.73
N LYS A 1025 43.74 37.49 10.65
CA LYS A 1025 43.99 36.08 10.33
C LYS A 1025 45.47 35.82 10.00
N GLN A 1026 46.15 36.75 9.31
CA GLN A 1026 47.58 36.67 9.02
C GLN A 1026 48.45 36.83 10.29
N ALA A 1027 48.13 37.78 11.17
CA ALA A 1027 48.91 38.02 12.39
C ALA A 1027 48.77 36.88 13.42
N LEU A 1028 47.63 36.17 13.43
CA LEU A 1028 47.44 34.96 14.24
C LEU A 1028 48.45 33.86 13.90
N LYS A 1029 49.01 33.82 12.69
CA LYS A 1029 50.08 32.86 12.31
C LYS A 1029 51.31 32.98 13.22
N ASN A 1030 51.57 34.19 13.74
CA ASN A 1030 52.68 34.46 14.65
C ASN A 1030 52.45 33.92 16.08
N LEU A 1031 51.24 33.42 16.40
CA LEU A 1031 50.95 32.75 17.67
C LEU A 1031 51.39 31.28 17.68
N THR A 1032 51.80 30.71 16.56
CA THR A 1032 52.18 29.29 16.46
C THR A 1032 53.61 29.13 15.96
N PRO A 1033 54.45 28.28 16.59
CA PRO A 1033 55.86 28.11 16.21
C PRO A 1033 56.08 27.23 14.97
N GLY A 1034 55.05 26.61 14.37
CA GLY A 1034 55.19 25.73 13.19
C GLY A 1034 53.94 25.62 12.31
N LYS A 1035 54.14 25.30 11.02
CA LYS A 1035 53.11 25.29 9.96
C LYS A 1035 51.94 24.31 10.19
N GLU A 1036 52.19 23.16 10.80
CA GLU A 1036 51.12 22.20 11.10
C GLU A 1036 50.20 22.71 12.23
N GLN A 1037 50.80 23.27 13.28
CA GLN A 1037 50.05 23.85 14.40
C GLN A 1037 49.31 25.13 13.99
N GLU A 1038 49.89 25.92 13.08
CA GLU A 1038 49.23 27.07 12.44
C GLU A 1038 47.92 26.64 11.78
N LYS A 1039 47.97 25.60 10.95
CA LYS A 1039 46.78 25.11 10.23
C LYS A 1039 45.70 24.61 11.19
N VAL A 1040 46.08 23.85 12.23
CA VAL A 1040 45.13 23.34 13.23
C VAL A 1040 44.43 24.48 13.99
N VAL A 1041 45.17 25.53 14.38
CA VAL A 1041 44.58 26.69 15.07
C VAL A 1041 43.69 27.50 14.12
N GLN A 1042 44.14 27.74 12.89
CA GLN A 1042 43.38 28.51 11.89
C GLN A 1042 42.06 27.84 11.51
N ASP A 1043 42.09 26.52 11.25
CA ASP A 1043 40.89 25.74 10.95
C ASP A 1043 39.99 25.62 12.19
N GLY A 1044 40.59 25.43 13.36
CA GLY A 1044 39.89 25.28 14.64
C GLY A 1044 39.23 26.56 15.19
N LEU A 1045 39.60 27.75 14.71
CA LEU A 1045 38.99 29.01 15.16
C LEU A 1045 37.60 29.26 14.56
N MET A 1046 37.25 28.59 13.45
CA MET A 1046 35.95 28.71 12.78
C MET A 1046 35.50 30.16 12.53
N LEU A 1047 36.43 31.07 12.19
CA LEU A 1047 36.14 32.52 12.10
C LEU A 1047 35.14 32.90 10.98
N ARG A 1048 34.82 31.98 10.06
CA ARG A 1048 33.82 32.21 9.01
C ARG A 1048 32.48 32.67 9.58
N LEU A 1049 32.00 32.05 10.64
CA LEU A 1049 30.69 32.34 11.24
C LEU A 1049 30.60 33.71 11.94
N PRO A 1050 31.52 34.07 12.86
CA PRO A 1050 31.49 35.40 13.46
C PRO A 1050 31.75 36.49 12.41
N LEU A 1051 32.52 36.20 11.36
CA LEU A 1051 32.73 37.13 10.25
C LEU A 1051 31.45 37.34 9.42
N GLN A 1052 30.69 36.29 9.12
CA GLN A 1052 29.36 36.41 8.51
C GLN A 1052 28.43 37.28 9.37
N LYS A 1053 28.40 37.04 10.68
CA LYS A 1053 27.57 37.82 11.63
C LYS A 1053 27.94 39.30 11.60
N VAL A 1054 29.22 39.61 11.63
CA VAL A 1054 29.74 40.98 11.55
C VAL A 1054 29.39 41.62 10.20
N LEU A 1055 29.65 40.95 9.08
CA LEU A 1055 29.39 41.49 7.74
C LEU A 1055 27.89 41.68 7.46
N ARG A 1056 27.00 40.88 8.06
CA ARG A 1056 25.54 41.12 8.00
C ARG A 1056 25.13 42.50 8.52
N SER A 1057 25.87 43.06 9.48
CA SER A 1057 25.59 44.41 10.00
C SER A 1057 25.78 45.53 8.97
N THR A 1058 26.44 45.25 7.84
CA THR A 1058 26.62 46.19 6.72
C THR A 1058 25.40 46.28 5.79
N GLY A 1059 24.40 45.38 5.96
CA GLY A 1059 23.21 45.31 5.10
C GLY A 1059 23.39 44.48 3.82
N ARG A 1060 24.56 43.85 3.63
CA ARG A 1060 24.83 42.92 2.52
C ARG A 1060 24.01 41.64 2.61
N SER A 1061 23.70 41.07 1.45
CA SER A 1061 23.02 39.77 1.33
C SER A 1061 23.96 38.61 1.67
N GLN A 1062 23.40 37.45 2.04
CA GLN A 1062 24.19 36.27 2.39
C GLN A 1062 25.17 35.83 1.27
N PRO A 1063 24.79 35.82 -0.04
CA PRO A 1063 25.74 35.51 -1.11
C PRO A 1063 26.91 36.50 -1.23
N GLU A 1064 26.66 37.79 -1.02
CA GLU A 1064 27.73 38.82 -1.04
C GLU A 1064 28.71 38.62 0.12
N ILE A 1065 28.19 38.26 1.30
CA ILE A 1065 29.00 37.97 2.48
C ILE A 1065 29.83 36.70 2.30
N ASP A 1066 29.24 35.64 1.75
CA ASP A 1066 29.98 34.41 1.47
C ASP A 1066 31.10 34.65 0.44
N ARG A 1067 30.82 35.48 -0.57
CA ARG A 1067 31.82 35.92 -1.55
C ARG A 1067 32.96 36.71 -0.88
N ASP A 1068 32.65 37.66 -0.01
CA ASP A 1068 33.65 38.44 0.72
C ASP A 1068 34.59 37.55 1.57
N ILE A 1069 34.04 36.49 2.18
CA ILE A 1069 34.84 35.54 2.97
C ILE A 1069 35.67 34.64 2.06
N ASP A 1070 35.10 34.16 0.96
CA ASP A 1070 35.83 33.36 -0.02
C ASP A 1070 37.00 34.15 -0.64
N LEU A 1071 36.84 35.47 -0.85
CA LEU A 1071 37.93 36.37 -1.23
C LEU A 1071 39.05 36.40 -0.17
N LEU A 1072 38.70 36.54 1.11
CA LEU A 1072 39.69 36.57 2.19
C LEU A 1072 40.48 35.26 2.27
N ASP A 1073 39.80 34.12 2.13
CA ASP A 1073 40.44 32.81 2.11
C ASP A 1073 41.35 32.66 0.89
N LEU A 1074 40.92 33.12 -0.29
CA LEU A 1074 41.75 33.17 -1.50
C LEU A 1074 43.00 34.03 -1.31
N LEU A 1075 42.89 35.23 -0.74
CA LEU A 1075 44.03 36.13 -0.51
C LEU A 1075 45.06 35.53 0.46
N LEU A 1076 44.62 34.72 1.43
CA LEU A 1076 45.49 34.08 2.42
C LEU A 1076 46.17 32.81 1.90
N GLU A 1077 45.55 32.11 0.95
CA GLU A 1077 46.04 30.85 0.38
C GLU A 1077 46.82 31.04 -0.92
N ALA A 1078 46.25 31.76 -1.90
CA ALA A 1078 46.87 32.01 -3.20
C ALA A 1078 47.95 33.10 -3.15
N GLY A 1079 47.94 33.92 -2.09
CA GLY A 1079 48.85 35.05 -1.91
C GLY A 1079 48.64 36.16 -2.95
N PHE A 1080 49.60 37.09 -3.00
CA PHE A 1080 49.59 38.22 -3.94
C PHE A 1080 50.77 38.15 -4.93
N GLU A 1081 51.37 36.97 -5.08
CA GLU A 1081 52.63 36.73 -5.81
C GLU A 1081 52.56 37.12 -7.29
N VAL A 1082 51.36 37.10 -7.89
CA VAL A 1082 51.11 37.58 -9.25
C VAL A 1082 51.53 39.04 -9.43
N PHE A 1083 51.40 39.87 -8.38
CA PHE A 1083 51.72 41.30 -8.37
C PHE A 1083 52.91 41.65 -7.46
N ASP A 1084 53.79 40.69 -7.14
CA ASP A 1084 54.99 40.95 -6.32
C ASP A 1084 56.26 40.94 -7.17
N LEU A 1085 56.71 42.11 -7.63
CA LEU A 1085 57.85 42.26 -8.56
C LEU A 1085 59.19 42.53 -7.88
N ARG A 1086 59.32 42.26 -6.57
CA ARG A 1086 60.56 42.55 -5.83
C ARG A 1086 61.76 41.77 -6.32
N GLU A 1087 61.59 40.52 -6.74
CA GLU A 1087 62.70 39.73 -7.29
C GLU A 1087 63.26 40.35 -8.58
N GLU A 1088 62.38 40.89 -9.42
CA GLU A 1088 62.75 41.56 -10.66
C GLU A 1088 63.41 42.94 -10.40
N LEU A 1089 63.04 43.61 -9.30
CA LEU A 1089 63.75 44.80 -8.82
C LEU A 1089 65.16 44.45 -8.32
N ILE A 1090 65.27 43.46 -7.42
CA ILE A 1090 66.54 43.03 -6.80
C ILE A 1090 67.53 42.52 -7.84
N SER A 1091 67.05 41.80 -8.86
CA SER A 1091 67.87 41.33 -9.99
C SER A 1091 68.25 42.44 -10.98
N GLY A 1092 67.75 43.67 -10.81
CA GLY A 1092 67.98 44.81 -11.70
C GLY A 1092 67.30 44.69 -13.07
N ALA A 1093 66.39 43.72 -13.24
CA ALA A 1093 65.67 43.48 -14.48
C ALA A 1093 64.50 44.47 -14.68
N LEU A 1094 63.90 44.95 -13.61
CA LEU A 1094 62.67 45.77 -13.63
C LEU A 1094 62.76 47.04 -14.50
N PRO A 1095 63.82 47.87 -14.45
CA PRO A 1095 63.93 49.05 -15.31
C PRO A 1095 64.07 48.71 -16.81
N LYS A 1096 64.56 47.51 -17.14
CA LYS A 1096 64.64 47.02 -18.53
C LYS A 1096 63.29 46.50 -19.00
N ILE A 1097 62.59 45.76 -18.14
CA ILE A 1097 61.24 45.24 -18.39
C ILE A 1097 60.29 46.40 -18.69
N LEU A 1098 60.29 47.44 -17.85
CA LEU A 1098 59.42 48.64 -18.02
C LEU A 1098 59.58 49.42 -19.33
N LYS A 1099 60.69 49.22 -20.06
CA LYS A 1099 60.97 49.86 -21.36
C LYS A 1099 60.51 49.01 -22.56
N GLN A 1100 60.10 47.76 -22.34
CA GLN A 1100 59.59 46.89 -23.40
C GLN A 1100 58.14 47.22 -23.77
N PRO A 1101 57.69 46.89 -25.00
CA PRO A 1101 56.31 47.13 -25.43
C PRO A 1101 55.27 46.33 -24.63
N ALA A 1102 55.62 45.13 -24.14
CA ALA A 1102 54.85 44.32 -23.20
C ALA A 1102 55.69 44.09 -21.92
N PRO A 1103 55.72 45.06 -20.99
CA PRO A 1103 56.71 45.12 -19.93
C PRO A 1103 56.33 44.27 -18.71
N VAL A 1104 56.28 42.94 -18.85
CA VAL A 1104 55.86 42.03 -17.77
C VAL A 1104 56.77 40.80 -17.72
N PRO A 1105 57.18 40.32 -16.52
CA PRO A 1105 57.94 39.09 -16.42
C PRO A 1105 57.11 37.86 -16.77
N GLU A 1106 57.70 36.95 -17.55
CA GLU A 1106 57.11 35.65 -17.92
C GLU A 1106 56.64 34.83 -16.70
N SER A 1107 57.41 34.87 -15.60
CA SER A 1107 57.09 34.20 -14.33
C SER A 1107 55.72 34.61 -13.78
N LYS A 1108 55.38 35.92 -13.84
CA LYS A 1108 54.12 36.44 -13.33
C LYS A 1108 52.93 36.11 -14.21
N LEU A 1109 53.13 36.04 -15.53
CA LEU A 1109 52.09 35.61 -16.47
C LEU A 1109 51.74 34.13 -16.28
N LYS A 1110 52.73 33.27 -16.01
CA LYS A 1110 52.48 31.87 -15.67
C LYS A 1110 51.68 31.74 -14.37
N LEU A 1111 52.04 32.49 -13.33
CA LEU A 1111 51.26 32.53 -12.09
C LEU A 1111 49.81 33.03 -12.32
N ALA A 1112 49.61 34.03 -13.18
CA ALA A 1112 48.27 34.51 -13.53
C ALA A 1112 47.43 33.45 -14.28
N ALA A 1113 48.05 32.64 -15.15
CA ALA A 1113 47.38 31.53 -15.83
C ALA A 1113 47.07 30.34 -14.89
N GLU A 1114 47.99 30.04 -13.97
CA GLU A 1114 47.80 29.03 -12.91
C GLU A 1114 46.65 29.41 -11.98
N LEU A 1115 46.55 30.69 -11.59
CA LEU A 1115 45.45 31.21 -10.79
C LEU A 1115 44.08 30.95 -11.42
N LEU A 1116 43.93 31.08 -12.75
CA LEU A 1116 42.67 30.80 -13.46
C LEU A 1116 42.32 29.31 -13.54
N SER A 1117 43.27 28.43 -13.21
CA SER A 1117 43.08 26.98 -13.17
C SER A 1117 42.58 26.49 -11.82
N ASP A 1118 42.74 27.30 -10.76
CA ASP A 1118 42.32 26.98 -9.40
C ASP A 1118 40.78 26.94 -9.26
N GLU A 1119 40.25 25.88 -8.68
CA GLU A 1119 38.80 25.66 -8.54
C GLU A 1119 38.13 26.67 -7.59
N LYS A 1120 38.83 27.15 -6.55
CA LYS A 1120 38.32 28.20 -5.65
C LYS A 1120 38.25 29.54 -6.37
N VAL A 1121 39.25 29.86 -7.19
CA VAL A 1121 39.23 31.07 -8.03
C VAL A 1121 38.08 31.00 -9.04
N LYS A 1122 37.90 29.87 -9.74
CA LYS A 1122 36.77 29.66 -10.67
C LYS A 1122 35.42 29.86 -9.99
N ARG A 1123 35.27 29.34 -8.77
CA ARG A 1123 34.06 29.52 -7.96
C ARG A 1123 33.82 30.99 -7.62
N TYR A 1124 34.85 31.70 -7.17
CA TYR A 1124 34.77 33.10 -6.78
C TYR A 1124 34.40 34.03 -7.94
N ILE A 1125 34.99 33.81 -9.13
CA ILE A 1125 34.70 34.60 -10.32
C ILE A 1125 33.40 34.18 -11.02
N GLY A 1126 32.63 33.26 -10.44
CA GLY A 1126 31.35 32.82 -10.98
C GLY A 1126 31.48 32.09 -12.31
N ALA A 1127 32.51 31.26 -12.46
CA ALA A 1127 32.72 30.47 -13.67
C ALA A 1127 31.56 29.48 -13.86
N ASN A 1128 30.87 29.57 -14.99
CA ASN A 1128 29.73 28.72 -15.34
C ASN A 1128 29.89 28.14 -16.74
N LEU A 1129 29.49 26.87 -16.91
CA LEU A 1129 29.53 26.18 -18.18
C LEU A 1129 28.25 26.46 -18.98
N TYR A 1130 28.39 27.03 -20.16
CA TYR A 1130 27.30 27.22 -21.11
C TYR A 1130 27.75 26.80 -22.51
N GLN A 1131 27.03 25.87 -23.15
CA GLN A 1131 27.36 25.33 -24.48
C GLN A 1131 28.84 24.92 -24.60
N GLU A 1132 29.31 24.07 -23.69
CA GLU A 1132 30.69 23.56 -23.62
C GLU A 1132 31.79 24.63 -23.41
N THR A 1133 31.41 25.90 -23.13
CA THR A 1133 32.34 27.00 -22.89
C THR A 1133 32.17 27.56 -21.48
N TRP A 1134 33.28 27.76 -20.76
CA TRP A 1134 33.29 28.41 -19.45
C TRP A 1134 33.29 29.93 -19.59
N PHE A 1135 32.31 30.59 -18.99
CA PHE A 1135 32.22 32.04 -18.86
C PHE A 1135 32.39 32.45 -17.40
N TYR A 1136 33.00 33.60 -17.13
CA TYR A 1136 33.16 34.15 -15.78
C TYR A 1136 32.60 35.59 -15.68
N SER A 1137 32.34 36.04 -14.45
CA SER A 1137 31.88 37.40 -14.17
C SER A 1137 33.03 38.41 -14.26
N ARG A 1138 32.89 39.39 -15.17
CA ARG A 1138 33.83 40.51 -15.29
C ARG A 1138 34.06 41.21 -13.96
N GLU A 1139 32.98 41.58 -13.28
CA GLU A 1139 33.01 42.38 -12.05
C GLU A 1139 33.78 41.65 -10.95
N GLN A 1140 33.50 40.35 -10.77
CA GLN A 1140 34.15 39.53 -9.74
C GLN A 1140 35.63 39.28 -10.06
N PHE A 1141 35.97 39.12 -11.34
CA PHE A 1141 37.37 38.98 -11.75
C PHE A 1141 38.16 40.28 -11.54
N GLU A 1142 37.59 41.44 -11.89
CA GLU A 1142 38.22 42.73 -11.66
C GLU A 1142 38.37 43.06 -10.17
N GLU A 1143 37.40 42.64 -9.33
CA GLU A 1143 37.46 42.73 -7.88
C GLU A 1143 38.60 41.87 -7.31
N LEU A 1144 38.72 40.61 -7.73
CA LEU A 1144 39.81 39.72 -7.32
C LEU A 1144 41.18 40.32 -7.65
N LEU A 1145 41.38 40.78 -8.89
CA LEU A 1145 42.64 41.38 -9.31
C LEU A 1145 42.98 42.66 -8.53
N THR A 1146 41.96 43.46 -8.20
CA THR A 1146 42.13 44.68 -7.37
C THR A 1146 42.68 44.32 -5.99
N TRP A 1147 42.11 43.29 -5.35
CA TRP A 1147 42.54 42.86 -4.03
C TRP A 1147 43.92 42.20 -4.03
N LEU A 1148 44.24 41.36 -5.02
CA LEU A 1148 45.57 40.76 -5.17
C LEU A 1148 46.64 41.83 -5.39
N PHE A 1149 46.37 42.81 -6.26
CA PHE A 1149 47.24 43.97 -6.49
C PHE A 1149 47.44 44.79 -5.21
N SER A 1150 46.35 45.09 -4.50
CA SER A 1150 46.39 45.89 -3.27
C SER A 1150 47.19 45.20 -2.16
N ALA A 1151 47.02 43.88 -2.00
CA ALA A 1151 47.77 43.10 -1.01
C ALA A 1151 49.28 43.12 -1.29
N ALA A 1152 49.71 43.04 -2.55
CA ALA A 1152 51.12 43.18 -2.92
C ALA A 1152 51.68 44.56 -2.59
N ILE A 1153 50.92 45.62 -2.89
CA ILE A 1153 51.31 46.99 -2.54
C ILE A 1153 51.46 47.14 -1.04
N PHE A 1154 50.48 46.68 -0.25
CA PHE A 1154 50.55 46.81 1.21
C PHE A 1154 51.80 46.12 1.79
N ASP A 1155 52.24 45.01 1.19
CA ASP A 1155 53.43 44.29 1.62
C ASP A 1155 54.75 45.04 1.31
N TYR A 1156 54.80 45.92 0.29
CA TYR A 1156 55.97 46.77 0.00
C TYR A 1156 56.30 47.78 1.11
N PHE A 1157 55.36 48.03 2.02
CA PHE A 1157 55.52 49.00 3.11
C PHE A 1157 55.69 48.35 4.49
N VAL A 1158 55.87 47.02 4.57
CA VAL A 1158 56.08 46.30 5.84
C VAL A 1158 57.53 46.52 6.31
N GLU A 1159 57.72 47.13 7.48
CA GLU A 1159 59.05 47.58 7.98
C GLU A 1159 59.92 46.48 8.63
N ASP A 1160 59.40 45.27 8.88
CA ASP A 1160 60.04 44.26 9.76
C ASP A 1160 60.17 42.85 9.12
N ARG A 1161 60.70 42.77 7.89
CA ARG A 1161 61.21 41.49 7.37
C ARG A 1161 62.67 41.32 7.79
N LYS A 1162 62.96 40.21 8.48
CA LYS A 1162 64.30 39.82 8.93
C LYS A 1162 65.29 39.74 7.74
N GLY A 1163 65.96 40.86 7.41
CA GLY A 1163 67.19 40.88 6.62
C GLY A 1163 67.16 41.48 5.20
N GLU A 1164 66.12 42.21 4.77
CA GLU A 1164 66.11 42.92 3.48
C GLU A 1164 66.21 44.46 3.69
N ASP A 1165 67.03 45.14 2.89
CA ASP A 1165 67.17 46.61 2.92
C ASP A 1165 65.80 47.27 2.65
N LEU A 1166 65.44 48.28 3.47
CA LEU A 1166 64.20 49.05 3.30
C LEU A 1166 64.13 49.64 1.88
N LEU A 1167 63.07 49.29 1.13
CA LEU A 1167 62.82 49.85 -0.19
C LEU A 1167 62.76 51.39 -0.13
N THR A 1168 63.51 52.04 -1.02
CA THR A 1168 63.45 53.49 -1.22
C THR A 1168 62.13 53.90 -1.89
N ASP A 1169 61.73 55.17 -1.75
CA ASP A 1169 60.51 55.67 -2.38
C ASP A 1169 60.57 55.56 -3.92
N GLU A 1170 61.75 55.69 -4.52
CA GLU A 1170 61.95 55.49 -5.96
C GLU A 1170 61.72 54.03 -6.37
N GLU A 1171 62.21 53.07 -5.58
CA GLU A 1171 62.01 51.63 -5.81
C GLU A 1171 60.54 51.24 -5.64
N LYS A 1172 59.85 51.76 -4.62
CA LYS A 1172 58.41 51.56 -4.41
C LYS A 1172 57.57 52.12 -5.55
N ALA A 1173 57.90 53.32 -6.03
CA ALA A 1173 57.23 53.91 -7.19
C ALA A 1173 57.47 53.08 -8.47
N LEU A 1174 58.66 52.50 -8.62
CA LEU A 1174 59.01 51.65 -9.76
C LEU A 1174 58.24 50.32 -9.75
N LEU A 1175 58.17 49.65 -8.60
CA LEU A 1175 57.40 48.42 -8.40
C LEU A 1175 55.91 48.65 -8.68
N LEU A 1176 55.33 49.66 -8.03
CA LEU A 1176 53.92 50.02 -8.19
C LEU A 1176 53.56 50.31 -9.65
N LYS A 1177 54.44 50.99 -10.39
CA LYS A 1177 54.25 51.26 -11.82
C LYS A 1177 54.29 49.99 -12.67
N ALA A 1178 55.14 49.02 -12.32
CA ALA A 1178 55.23 47.75 -13.03
C ALA A 1178 54.02 46.85 -12.76
N ASP A 1179 53.59 46.73 -11.51
CA ASP A 1179 52.39 45.97 -11.14
C ASP A 1179 51.11 46.58 -11.73
N LEU A 1180 51.03 47.92 -11.80
CA LEU A 1180 49.89 48.60 -12.42
C LEU A 1180 49.82 48.30 -13.92
N LYS A 1181 50.96 48.23 -14.62
CA LYS A 1181 51.01 47.83 -16.04
C LYS A 1181 50.59 46.37 -16.23
N LEU A 1182 51.04 45.48 -15.35
CA LEU A 1182 50.61 44.08 -15.36
C LEU A 1182 49.10 43.96 -15.18
N LEU A 1183 48.54 44.68 -14.21
CA LEU A 1183 47.11 44.70 -13.93
C LEU A 1183 46.30 45.18 -15.14
N GLN A 1184 46.72 46.29 -15.76
CA GLN A 1184 46.07 46.84 -16.95
C GLN A 1184 46.13 45.87 -18.14
N MET A 1185 47.24 45.14 -18.28
CA MET A 1185 47.41 44.15 -19.34
C MET A 1185 46.49 42.95 -19.14
N ILE A 1186 46.42 42.37 -17.94
CA ILE A 1186 45.50 41.25 -17.65
C ILE A 1186 44.05 41.66 -17.86
N ARG A 1187 43.66 42.88 -17.44
CA ARG A 1187 42.32 43.43 -17.71
C ARG A 1187 42.04 43.55 -19.21
N SER A 1188 42.99 44.05 -20.00
CA SER A 1188 42.84 44.15 -21.45
C SER A 1188 42.71 42.78 -22.12
N LEU A 1189 43.50 41.78 -21.70
CA LEU A 1189 43.38 40.40 -22.19
C LEU A 1189 42.01 39.79 -21.84
N SER A 1190 41.49 40.06 -20.64
CA SER A 1190 40.15 39.63 -20.19
C SER A 1190 39.04 40.23 -21.05
N GLU A 1191 39.12 41.52 -21.36
CA GLU A 1191 38.16 42.19 -22.27
C GLU A 1191 38.22 41.59 -23.68
N ASN A 1192 39.42 41.32 -24.21
CA ASN A 1192 39.63 40.72 -25.53
C ASN A 1192 39.14 39.27 -25.61
N ALA A 1193 39.21 38.52 -24.49
CA ALA A 1193 38.71 37.16 -24.38
C ALA A 1193 37.18 37.07 -24.29
N VAL A 1194 36.47 38.21 -24.24
CA VAL A 1194 35.01 38.29 -24.08
C VAL A 1194 34.53 37.46 -22.88
N TYR A 1195 35.33 37.47 -21.79
CA TYR A 1195 35.06 36.77 -20.53
C TYR A 1195 34.90 35.25 -20.65
N LYS A 1196 35.53 34.65 -21.67
CA LYS A 1196 35.65 33.20 -21.81
C LYS A 1196 36.91 32.74 -21.09
N LEU A 1197 36.74 31.90 -20.06
CA LEU A 1197 37.82 31.50 -19.15
C LEU A 1197 38.98 30.84 -19.89
N ASN A 1198 38.67 29.89 -20.79
CA ASN A 1198 39.68 29.17 -21.56
C ASN A 1198 40.42 30.08 -22.55
N VAL A 1199 39.74 31.08 -23.12
CA VAL A 1199 40.35 32.02 -24.09
C VAL A 1199 41.28 32.98 -23.37
N LEU A 1200 40.88 33.50 -22.19
CA LEU A 1200 41.72 34.35 -21.37
C LEU A 1200 42.99 33.61 -20.94
N LYS A 1201 42.83 32.40 -20.39
CA LYS A 1201 43.96 31.59 -19.94
C LYS A 1201 44.96 31.34 -21.07
N ASN A 1202 44.49 30.87 -22.23
CA ASN A 1202 45.35 30.64 -23.39
C ASN A 1202 46.05 31.93 -23.85
N SER A 1203 45.34 33.07 -23.84
CA SER A 1203 45.93 34.36 -24.23
C SER A 1203 47.06 34.81 -23.28
N ILE A 1204 46.94 34.49 -21.99
CA ILE A 1204 48.00 34.76 -21.00
C ILE A 1204 49.17 33.80 -21.19
N GLU A 1205 48.91 32.51 -21.41
CA GLU A 1205 49.94 31.49 -21.65
C GLU A 1205 50.72 31.76 -22.95
N ASP A 1206 50.04 32.13 -24.03
CA ASP A 1206 50.67 32.48 -25.31
C ASP A 1206 51.61 33.70 -25.15
N LEU A 1207 51.20 34.69 -24.35
CA LEU A 1207 52.02 35.87 -24.06
C LEU A 1207 53.22 35.55 -23.15
N ALA A 1208 53.08 34.57 -22.25
CA ALA A 1208 54.19 34.10 -21.42
C ALA A 1208 55.25 33.35 -22.24
N ASN A 1209 54.83 32.67 -23.30
CA ASN A 1209 55.71 31.86 -24.16
C ASN A 1209 56.32 32.64 -25.34
N SER A 1210 55.92 33.90 -25.54
CA SER A 1210 56.40 34.80 -26.61
C SER A 1210 57.49 35.74 -26.14
#